data_AF-A0A1H7KS77-F1
#
_entry.id   AF-A0A1H7KS77-F1
#
_cell.length_a   1.000
_cell.length_b   1.000
_cell.length_c   1.000
_cell.angle_alpha   90.00
_cell.angle_beta   90.00
_cell.angle_gamma   90.00
#
_symmetry.space_group_name_H-M   'P 1'
#
loop_
_entity.id
_entity.type
_entity.pdbx_description
1 polymer ?
#
loop_
_entity_poly.entity_id
_entity_poly.type
_entity_poly.pdbx_seq_one_letter_code
_entity_poly.pdbx_strand_id
1 'polypeptide(L)'
;MKKKQSPKLKRIVSGLLSLTMITSLSAVLPANADAASKHEAYPYAVFAADELGGITLNVDGLTVNGNACTNGVYSTTAKYANINGTISENEALVVDEVVTDDESTTDAQDSSNSFDVSRDMIYIHNKLMTSWFNNSRNFDNDYTLSEMNINLNSPVYVTGKLAYKGNMALNTAIGAVSDVTLSDGNLNGNNAVIYSKFGDIKITESQASMNGLIYAPFGTVTIDCDNFNLNGLVIAQNVVINSGNANINYSNTWAEFVGTETEKLSWTLDDWKYLADTDKDGLPNIIEKEIGTKPYEADTDGDLLPDGYEVLSLGTDPLKIDTNDNGVSDYDEDFDTDGLSNGQEYEIGTRPYSSDTDGDNLKDGDEVNTYNTDPLEVDTDKDGLNDDDEIYFGTDPNDPDTDDNGILDGDEKRFQTFTHKVKNEDCAVTEVIVSMEGTGNLQKTTEVESVMNRDMICTDVVGLVGEPFSIETTSKFDKATLSFKIDQSKLGDTDFDDLLFLWYDEGNYKFEELDTIYDEANSMVSVETTHFSKYMVVDKYTWFEAWSMQFNYNPGREHVDGDYAGYEKNYTVLTIDCSGSMSSNDPISIRSNINSAYDAQFTRTCGRISASEKFISLMMGDDLTSIVLFDNYAFNKMAMTDDQHQLKLGLQNVCNRGGTEFLPAIQSSLGMFSDSQLTDKKANNRIILLSDGIDFYPTETKKYLLNLYDQNKSDVRKCVKIYTIALGYGADEAFLEEIANITGGVAYKAYTASELVDIYSDIGIGGDFDTTDTDGDGLYDAVESAGIRIQNGNIIYSNPTTKHTDTDGLEDGEEIDPTPKHSNKKVYDIFGNVSAVKGYYFVMKSDPSKNDTDGDLDKDNIDPHPLRYQLNDCFIDKIEDLEDYADEYNGNAVDWLMKYSIDKEYWLTLMFIRSFADGTNGTSNYVGGNWPVVANEIDWGFVNYVYNNDYDLYMYFNNTTEIYANPDGEIVDLRHLAATATVYIYKTDLLDAQYFDYLGYHDYQAWYHVINNARTLGKNIVTLGKNAFKVASTEMFEYNFDNLGGWAGDLQTLMNDTYDQVMGSEDYDTFYDAFYNSIGTNSFSMDDMYADTDAYNVYIQLLDGSNFSLADAFDDYYTDGYLKRYSSFTNNWSEDEISDLTYTYTKNKFANLYQWPLFDHDFSTSQSKAARDAFVKFLMEKISNE
;
A
#
# COMPACT_ATOMS: atom_id res chain seq x y z
N MET A 1 11.22 5.32 -51.06
CA MET A 1 9.89 5.17 -51.70
C MET A 1 9.21 4.01 -51.00
N LYS A 2 8.57 4.27 -49.85
CA LYS A 2 7.95 3.26 -49.00
C LYS A 2 6.51 3.02 -49.50
N LYS A 3 6.18 1.78 -49.88
CA LYS A 3 4.80 1.36 -50.21
C LYS A 3 4.01 1.31 -48.90
N LYS A 4 2.81 1.87 -48.92
CA LYS A 4 1.83 1.91 -47.82
C LYS A 4 1.38 0.48 -47.46
N GLN A 5 1.53 0.08 -46.19
CA GLN A 5 0.80 -1.04 -45.58
C GLN A 5 -0.66 -0.65 -45.30
N SER A 6 -1.55 -1.65 -45.24
CA SER A 6 -2.99 -1.48 -45.42
C SER A 6 -3.75 -1.07 -44.14
N PRO A 7 -4.85 -0.28 -44.22
CA PRO A 7 -5.61 0.24 -43.06
C PRO A 7 -6.46 -0.78 -42.28
N LYS A 8 -6.39 -2.09 -42.59
CA LYS A 8 -7.32 -3.09 -42.03
C LYS A 8 -6.93 -3.55 -40.61
N LEU A 9 -5.63 -3.73 -40.32
CA LEU A 9 -5.14 -4.19 -39.02
C LEU A 9 -5.52 -3.24 -37.86
N LYS A 10 -5.56 -1.92 -38.10
CA LYS A 10 -5.89 -0.91 -37.07
C LYS A 10 -7.37 -0.86 -36.65
N ARG A 11 -8.29 -1.48 -37.40
CA ARG A 11 -9.74 -1.45 -37.11
C ARG A 11 -10.18 -2.48 -36.08
N ILE A 12 -9.43 -3.56 -35.93
CA ILE A 12 -9.76 -4.67 -35.03
C ILE A 12 -9.49 -4.30 -33.58
N VAL A 13 -8.43 -3.51 -33.34
CA VAL A 13 -8.05 -3.03 -32.00
C VAL A 13 -8.92 -1.85 -31.52
N SER A 14 -9.51 -1.08 -32.44
CA SER A 14 -10.28 0.15 -32.11
C SER A 14 -11.80 -0.06 -31.95
N GLY A 15 -12.33 -1.26 -32.20
CA GLY A 15 -13.73 -1.60 -31.93
C GLY A 15 -14.04 -1.94 -30.47
N LEU A 16 -13.04 -1.89 -29.59
CA LEU A 16 -13.04 -2.53 -28.27
C LEU A 16 -13.84 -1.83 -27.15
N LEU A 17 -14.35 -0.61 -27.34
CA LEU A 17 -14.97 0.15 -26.24
C LEU A 17 -16.28 0.82 -26.65
N SER A 18 -17.39 0.09 -26.57
CA SER A 18 -18.69 0.75 -26.35
C SER A 18 -19.69 -0.19 -25.69
N LEU A 19 -19.93 0.02 -24.38
CA LEU A 19 -21.08 -0.55 -23.67
C LEU A 19 -22.01 0.59 -23.28
N THR A 20 -23.24 0.55 -23.80
CA THR A 20 -24.34 1.43 -23.37
C THR A 20 -25.41 0.60 -22.68
N MET A 21 -25.71 0.90 -21.43
CA MET A 21 -26.98 0.55 -20.80
C MET A 21 -27.88 1.79 -20.73
N ILE A 22 -29.13 1.66 -21.17
CA ILE A 22 -30.20 2.65 -20.95
C ILE A 22 -31.18 2.06 -19.96
N THR A 23 -31.50 2.87 -18.95
CA THR A 23 -32.44 2.58 -17.88
C THR A 23 -33.92 2.52 -18.31
N SER A 24 -34.62 1.64 -17.59
CA SER A 24 -36.04 1.33 -17.48
C SER A 24 -37.11 2.27 -18.05
N LEU A 25 -38.06 1.68 -18.80
CA LEU A 25 -39.49 2.00 -18.71
C LEU A 25 -40.32 0.72 -18.84
N SER A 26 -41.02 0.36 -17.78
CA SER A 26 -41.96 -0.77 -17.76
C SER A 26 -43.09 -0.57 -18.77
N ALA A 27 -43.34 -1.55 -19.64
CA ALA A 27 -44.64 -1.68 -20.30
C ALA A 27 -44.97 -3.12 -20.71
N VAL A 28 -46.01 -3.66 -20.07
CA VAL A 28 -46.90 -4.66 -20.67
C VAL A 28 -47.49 -4.05 -21.95
N LEU A 29 -47.46 -4.79 -23.07
CA LEU A 29 -48.06 -4.41 -24.35
C LEU A 29 -49.46 -3.78 -24.17
N PRO A 30 -49.68 -2.51 -24.56
CA PRO A 30 -51.00 -2.06 -24.97
C PRO A 30 -51.06 -2.08 -26.50
N ALA A 31 -52.09 -2.74 -27.02
CA ALA A 31 -52.55 -2.48 -28.37
C ALA A 31 -52.93 -0.99 -28.49
N ASN A 32 -52.18 -0.23 -29.27
CA ASN A 32 -52.76 0.85 -30.07
C ASN A 32 -51.82 1.28 -31.20
N ALA A 33 -52.41 1.39 -32.38
CA ALA A 33 -51.85 2.05 -33.54
C ALA A 33 -51.68 3.55 -33.28
N ASP A 34 -50.52 4.12 -33.62
CA ASP A 34 -50.44 5.16 -34.66
C ASP A 34 -48.99 5.57 -35.00
N ALA A 35 -48.83 6.05 -36.23
CA ALA A 35 -47.66 6.64 -36.91
C ALA A 35 -46.64 5.67 -37.56
N ALA A 36 -46.84 5.45 -38.85
CA ALA A 36 -46.03 4.66 -39.76
C ALA A 36 -44.71 5.36 -40.19
N SER A 37 -43.57 4.76 -39.86
CA SER A 37 -42.50 4.55 -40.84
C SER A 37 -42.63 3.10 -41.33
N LYS A 38 -42.69 2.88 -42.65
CA LYS A 38 -42.61 1.52 -43.19
C LYS A 38 -41.15 1.07 -43.06
N HIS A 39 -40.81 0.34 -42.00
CA HIS A 39 -39.61 -0.51 -42.03
C HIS A 39 -39.90 -1.67 -43.00
N GLU A 40 -38.99 -1.91 -43.94
CA GLU A 40 -39.12 -3.04 -44.87
C GLU A 40 -38.91 -4.36 -44.10
N ALA A 41 -39.76 -5.35 -44.39
CA ALA A 41 -39.72 -6.64 -43.71
C ALA A 41 -38.61 -7.53 -44.28
N TYR A 42 -37.92 -8.29 -43.40
CA TYR A 42 -36.87 -9.23 -43.80
C TYR A 42 -37.38 -10.28 -44.79
N PRO A 43 -36.75 -10.49 -45.96
CA PRO A 43 -37.39 -11.17 -47.08
C PRO A 43 -37.39 -12.71 -47.02
N TYR A 44 -36.67 -13.34 -46.08
CA TYR A 44 -36.45 -14.79 -46.06
C TYR A 44 -37.04 -15.48 -44.83
N ALA A 45 -37.71 -16.61 -45.05
CA ALA A 45 -38.15 -17.53 -44.00
C ALA A 45 -37.00 -18.37 -43.44
N VAL A 46 -36.00 -18.67 -44.29
CA VAL A 46 -34.78 -19.38 -43.90
C VAL A 46 -33.59 -18.71 -44.60
N PHE A 47 -32.57 -18.33 -43.83
CA PHE A 47 -31.32 -17.75 -44.34
C PHE A 47 -30.09 -18.44 -43.74
N ALA A 48 -29.10 -18.72 -44.57
CA ALA A 48 -27.79 -19.23 -44.16
C ALA A 48 -26.65 -18.44 -44.84
N ALA A 49 -25.80 -17.80 -44.05
CA ALA A 49 -24.75 -16.90 -44.56
C ALA A 49 -23.44 -17.58 -44.97
N ASP A 50 -23.20 -18.83 -44.55
CA ASP A 50 -21.98 -19.57 -44.85
C ASP A 50 -21.84 -19.84 -46.38
N GLU A 51 -20.62 -19.69 -46.89
CA GLU A 51 -20.24 -19.93 -48.29
C GLU A 51 -19.79 -21.38 -48.53
N LEU A 52 -19.28 -22.06 -47.49
CA LEU A 52 -18.87 -23.46 -47.53
C LEU A 52 -19.98 -24.40 -47.03
N GLY A 53 -20.73 -23.97 -46.02
CA GLY A 53 -22.00 -24.54 -45.54
C GLY A 53 -23.22 -23.91 -46.22
N GLY A 54 -24.44 -24.24 -45.79
CA GLY A 54 -25.64 -23.68 -46.43
C GLY A 54 -26.94 -24.10 -45.79
N ILE A 55 -27.94 -24.45 -46.60
CA ILE A 55 -29.22 -24.96 -46.11
C ILE A 55 -29.32 -26.45 -46.46
N THR A 56 -29.24 -27.31 -45.45
CA THR A 56 -29.37 -28.76 -45.61
C THR A 56 -30.65 -29.28 -44.96
N LEU A 57 -31.57 -29.80 -45.77
CA LEU A 57 -32.89 -30.29 -45.34
C LEU A 57 -33.05 -31.79 -45.59
N ASN A 58 -32.65 -32.60 -44.61
CA ASN A 58 -32.82 -34.05 -44.62
C ASN A 58 -34.24 -34.40 -44.14
N VAL A 59 -35.21 -34.33 -45.05
CA VAL A 59 -36.63 -34.56 -44.75
C VAL A 59 -37.37 -35.46 -45.75
N ASP A 60 -38.42 -36.17 -45.30
CA ASP A 60 -39.29 -36.98 -46.18
C ASP A 60 -40.37 -36.11 -46.85
N GLY A 61 -40.97 -35.19 -46.10
CA GLY A 61 -41.99 -34.23 -46.56
C GLY A 61 -41.63 -32.79 -46.22
N LEU A 62 -41.58 -31.90 -47.22
CA LEU A 62 -41.20 -30.49 -47.04
C LEU A 62 -42.31 -29.55 -47.55
N THR A 63 -42.71 -28.58 -46.75
CA THR A 63 -43.48 -27.40 -47.17
C THR A 63 -42.79 -26.13 -46.70
N VAL A 64 -42.53 -25.19 -47.61
CA VAL A 64 -41.97 -23.88 -47.28
C VAL A 64 -42.88 -22.81 -47.89
N ASN A 65 -43.57 -22.04 -47.06
CA ASN A 65 -44.41 -20.92 -47.48
C ASN A 65 -43.67 -19.60 -47.23
N GLY A 66 -42.71 -19.27 -48.09
CA GLY A 66 -41.80 -18.14 -47.97
C GLY A 66 -40.53 -18.33 -48.81
N ASN A 67 -39.67 -17.31 -48.88
CA ASN A 67 -38.39 -17.41 -49.60
C ASN A 67 -37.30 -18.03 -48.70
N ALA A 68 -36.35 -18.73 -49.29
CA ALA A 68 -35.13 -19.19 -48.61
C ALA A 68 -33.90 -18.73 -49.40
N CYS A 69 -32.84 -18.32 -48.71
CA CYS A 69 -31.60 -17.86 -49.34
C CYS A 69 -30.37 -18.44 -48.64
N THR A 70 -29.36 -18.83 -49.40
CA THR A 70 -28.06 -19.25 -48.85
C THR A 70 -26.90 -18.79 -49.74
N ASN A 71 -25.78 -18.45 -49.11
CA ASN A 71 -24.54 -18.11 -49.81
C ASN A 71 -23.77 -19.34 -50.32
N GLY A 72 -23.92 -20.50 -49.68
CA GLY A 72 -23.37 -21.77 -50.14
C GLY A 72 -24.42 -22.63 -50.84
N VAL A 73 -24.59 -23.89 -50.38
CA VAL A 73 -25.40 -24.90 -51.09
C VAL A 73 -26.74 -25.13 -50.41
N TYR A 74 -27.84 -25.11 -51.18
CA TYR A 74 -29.14 -25.61 -50.74
C TYR A 74 -29.28 -27.08 -51.14
N SER A 75 -29.57 -27.95 -50.17
CA SER A 75 -29.78 -29.38 -50.41
C SER A 75 -31.00 -29.90 -49.67
N THR A 76 -31.76 -30.81 -50.31
CA THR A 76 -32.89 -31.49 -49.67
C THR A 76 -33.07 -32.93 -50.14
N THR A 77 -33.47 -33.82 -49.22
CA THR A 77 -33.83 -35.21 -49.53
C THR A 77 -35.32 -35.39 -49.92
N ALA A 78 -36.14 -34.36 -49.80
CA ALA A 78 -37.58 -34.43 -50.07
C ALA A 78 -37.89 -34.68 -51.55
N LYS A 79 -38.51 -35.81 -51.87
CA LYS A 79 -38.84 -36.17 -53.26
C LYS A 79 -39.92 -35.27 -53.90
N TYR A 80 -40.80 -34.69 -53.08
CA TYR A 80 -41.94 -33.86 -53.51
C TYR A 80 -42.09 -32.62 -52.61
N ALA A 81 -41.05 -31.78 -52.54
CA ALA A 81 -41.11 -30.53 -51.77
C ALA A 81 -42.17 -29.56 -52.33
N ASN A 82 -42.97 -28.96 -51.43
CA ASN A 82 -43.97 -27.95 -51.74
C ASN A 82 -43.48 -26.56 -51.30
N ILE A 83 -42.76 -25.87 -52.19
CA ILE A 83 -42.17 -24.57 -51.91
C ILE A 83 -43.03 -23.48 -52.58
N ASN A 84 -43.72 -22.69 -51.75
CA ASN A 84 -44.53 -21.53 -52.14
C ASN A 84 -43.75 -20.23 -51.88
N GLY A 85 -42.61 -20.09 -52.57
CA GLY A 85 -41.68 -18.94 -52.52
C GLY A 85 -40.48 -19.19 -53.44
N THR A 86 -39.41 -18.40 -53.33
CA THR A 86 -38.16 -18.60 -54.10
C THR A 86 -37.05 -19.20 -53.23
N ILE A 87 -36.26 -20.11 -53.81
CA ILE A 87 -34.98 -20.52 -53.25
C ILE A 87 -33.90 -19.85 -54.08
N SER A 88 -33.01 -19.14 -53.41
CA SER A 88 -31.86 -18.47 -54.00
C SER A 88 -30.57 -19.09 -53.44
N GLU A 89 -29.77 -19.64 -54.34
CA GLU A 89 -28.37 -19.99 -54.09
C GLU A 89 -27.53 -18.93 -54.82
N ASN A 90 -26.45 -18.46 -54.24
CA ASN A 90 -25.63 -17.44 -54.88
C ASN A 90 -24.64 -18.09 -55.87
N GLU A 91 -24.90 -17.96 -57.18
CA GLU A 91 -23.93 -18.35 -58.23
C GLU A 91 -22.79 -17.31 -58.32
N ALA A 92 -21.83 -17.37 -57.40
CA ALA A 92 -20.60 -16.57 -57.48
C ALA A 92 -19.36 -17.32 -56.96
N LEU A 93 -19.14 -18.53 -57.45
CA LEU A 93 -17.81 -19.17 -57.47
C LEU A 93 -17.59 -19.82 -58.85
N VAL A 94 -17.62 -19.01 -59.91
CA VAL A 94 -17.03 -19.38 -61.22
C VAL A 94 -15.76 -18.56 -61.42
N VAL A 95 -14.67 -19.14 -60.92
CA VAL A 95 -13.26 -19.15 -61.40
C VAL A 95 -12.63 -17.86 -61.95
N ASP A 96 -11.46 -17.50 -61.41
CA ASP A 96 -10.24 -17.27 -62.22
C ASP A 96 -9.07 -17.82 -61.37
N GLU A 97 -8.63 -19.07 -61.58
CA GLU A 97 -7.57 -19.45 -62.52
C GLU A 97 -6.38 -18.48 -62.48
N VAL A 98 -5.34 -18.92 -61.77
CA VAL A 98 -3.92 -18.55 -61.87
C VAL A 98 -3.62 -17.46 -62.92
N VAL A 99 -3.51 -16.21 -62.46
CA VAL A 99 -2.82 -15.16 -63.22
C VAL A 99 -1.36 -15.19 -62.82
N THR A 100 -0.54 -15.79 -63.69
CA THR A 100 0.91 -15.58 -63.72
C THR A 100 1.21 -14.12 -64.09
N ASP A 101 2.13 -13.49 -63.34
CA ASP A 101 2.97 -12.34 -63.68
C ASP A 101 2.51 -11.44 -64.84
N ASP A 102 2.00 -10.24 -64.54
CA ASP A 102 2.53 -9.02 -65.17
C ASP A 102 2.13 -7.74 -64.40
N GLU A 103 3.05 -6.78 -64.37
CA GLU A 103 2.89 -5.48 -63.74
C GLU A 103 1.91 -4.57 -64.49
N SER A 104 1.33 -3.64 -63.73
CA SER A 104 0.66 -2.39 -64.15
C SER A 104 -0.82 -2.44 -64.52
N THR A 105 -1.68 -1.96 -63.60
CA THR A 105 -2.67 -0.93 -63.91
C THR A 105 -3.08 -0.16 -62.65
N THR A 106 -3.17 1.16 -62.83
CA THR A 106 -3.68 2.21 -61.95
C THR A 106 -5.18 2.12 -61.69
N ASP A 107 -5.60 2.68 -60.56
CA ASP A 107 -6.95 3.15 -60.22
C ASP A 107 -8.07 2.10 -60.15
N ALA A 108 -8.18 1.43 -59.00
CA ALA A 108 -9.45 0.97 -58.47
C ALA A 108 -9.70 1.68 -57.12
N GLN A 109 -10.27 2.88 -57.20
CA GLN A 109 -10.95 3.47 -56.05
C GLN A 109 -12.09 2.55 -55.62
N ASP A 110 -12.05 2.15 -54.35
CA ASP A 110 -13.15 2.39 -53.40
C ASP A 110 -14.55 2.38 -54.02
N SER A 111 -15.06 1.18 -54.29
CA SER A 111 -16.50 0.94 -54.38
C SER A 111 -16.92 0.17 -53.14
N SER A 112 -17.17 0.92 -52.07
CA SER A 112 -18.11 0.62 -50.98
C SER A 112 -18.79 -0.76 -51.05
N ASN A 113 -18.43 -1.68 -50.14
CA ASN A 113 -19.29 -2.79 -49.76
C ASN A 113 -20.58 -2.20 -49.16
N SER A 114 -21.57 -1.90 -50.01
CA SER A 114 -22.91 -1.58 -49.56
C SER A 114 -23.53 -2.86 -49.01
N PHE A 115 -23.93 -2.84 -47.74
CA PHE A 115 -24.66 -3.94 -47.09
C PHE A 115 -25.79 -4.46 -47.99
N ASP A 116 -25.73 -5.74 -48.36
CA ASP A 116 -26.70 -6.40 -49.22
C ASP A 116 -27.47 -7.43 -48.42
N VAL A 117 -28.74 -7.14 -48.09
CA VAL A 117 -29.62 -8.06 -47.34
C VAL A 117 -29.81 -9.43 -48.02
N SER A 118 -29.47 -9.57 -49.30
CA SER A 118 -29.49 -10.86 -50.00
C SER A 118 -28.26 -11.73 -49.78
N ARG A 119 -27.18 -11.18 -49.23
CA ARG A 119 -25.89 -11.86 -49.03
C ARG A 119 -25.36 -11.73 -47.60
N ASP A 120 -25.50 -10.57 -47.00
CA ASP A 120 -24.88 -10.24 -45.73
C ASP A 120 -25.78 -10.64 -44.55
N MET A 121 -25.16 -11.13 -43.48
CA MET A 121 -25.86 -11.42 -42.23
C MET A 121 -26.43 -10.13 -41.63
N ILE A 122 -27.72 -10.13 -41.27
CA ILE A 122 -28.31 -9.05 -40.48
C ILE A 122 -28.04 -9.32 -39.01
N TYR A 123 -27.34 -8.39 -38.35
CA TYR A 123 -27.14 -8.38 -36.90
C TYR A 123 -28.28 -7.61 -36.22
N ILE A 124 -28.95 -8.24 -35.24
CA ILE A 124 -30.04 -7.65 -34.44
C ILE A 124 -29.88 -7.91 -32.93
N HIS A 125 -28.64 -8.01 -32.47
CA HIS A 125 -28.31 -8.33 -31.08
C HIS A 125 -28.92 -7.32 -30.09
N ASN A 126 -28.72 -6.02 -30.31
CA ASN A 126 -29.26 -4.96 -29.46
C ASN A 126 -30.78 -4.94 -29.51
N LYS A 127 -31.40 -5.13 -30.68
CA LYS A 127 -32.85 -5.25 -30.83
C LYS A 127 -33.42 -6.43 -30.05
N LEU A 128 -32.76 -7.58 -30.07
CA LEU A 128 -33.13 -8.75 -29.28
C LEU A 128 -32.97 -8.49 -27.78
N MET A 129 -31.85 -7.92 -27.35
CA MET A 129 -31.58 -7.61 -25.94
C MET A 129 -32.62 -6.62 -25.39
N THR A 130 -32.85 -5.52 -26.09
CA THR A 130 -33.80 -4.48 -25.67
C THR A 130 -35.26 -4.93 -25.70
N SER A 131 -35.65 -5.73 -26.70
CA SER A 131 -37.05 -6.15 -26.87
C SER A 131 -37.44 -7.36 -26.03
N TRP A 132 -36.49 -8.25 -25.73
CA TRP A 132 -36.77 -9.53 -25.09
C TRP A 132 -35.99 -9.79 -23.80
N PHE A 133 -34.74 -9.34 -23.68
CA PHE A 133 -33.87 -9.71 -22.55
C PHE A 133 -33.65 -8.63 -21.50
N ASN A 134 -34.19 -7.42 -21.71
CA ASN A 134 -34.05 -6.28 -20.79
C ASN A 134 -34.58 -6.53 -19.35
N ASN A 135 -35.45 -7.54 -19.17
CA ASN A 135 -35.91 -8.01 -17.85
C ASN A 135 -35.83 -9.55 -17.74
N SER A 136 -34.79 -10.15 -18.33
CA SER A 136 -34.60 -11.60 -18.29
C SER A 136 -33.96 -12.08 -17.00
N ARG A 137 -34.12 -13.37 -16.72
CA ARG A 137 -33.30 -14.05 -15.71
C ARG A 137 -31.95 -14.35 -16.33
N ASN A 138 -30.90 -13.77 -15.77
CA ASN A 138 -29.53 -13.91 -16.24
C ASN A 138 -28.78 -14.97 -15.44
N PHE A 139 -27.88 -15.70 -16.11
CA PHE A 139 -26.94 -16.62 -15.49
C PHE A 139 -25.54 -16.35 -16.04
N ASP A 140 -24.57 -16.19 -15.14
CA ASP A 140 -23.20 -15.76 -15.48
C ASP A 140 -22.28 -16.93 -15.90
N ASN A 141 -22.80 -18.15 -15.93
CA ASN A 141 -22.11 -19.37 -16.34
C ASN A 141 -23.07 -20.33 -17.06
N ASP A 142 -22.56 -21.47 -17.55
CA ASP A 142 -23.37 -22.53 -18.14
C ASP A 142 -24.59 -22.90 -17.27
N TYR A 143 -25.75 -22.99 -17.91
CA TYR A 143 -27.03 -23.27 -17.25
C TYR A 143 -27.74 -24.45 -17.89
N THR A 144 -28.01 -25.48 -17.08
CA THR A 144 -28.75 -26.68 -17.52
C THR A 144 -29.97 -26.92 -16.63
N LEU A 145 -31.14 -27.12 -17.24
CA LEU A 145 -32.37 -27.56 -16.55
C LEU A 145 -32.91 -28.84 -17.19
N SER A 146 -33.10 -29.88 -16.39
CA SER A 146 -33.71 -31.14 -16.82
C SER A 146 -34.95 -31.43 -15.98
N GLU A 147 -36.12 -31.30 -16.59
CA GLU A 147 -37.42 -31.56 -15.96
C GLU A 147 -38.37 -32.22 -16.95
N MET A 148 -39.36 -32.98 -16.48
CA MET A 148 -40.33 -33.60 -17.38
C MET A 148 -41.14 -32.57 -18.19
N ASN A 149 -41.47 -31.41 -17.58
CA ASN A 149 -42.21 -30.32 -18.23
C ASN A 149 -41.61 -28.98 -17.82
N ILE A 150 -41.12 -28.22 -18.79
CA ILE A 150 -40.48 -26.91 -18.62
C ILE A 150 -41.40 -25.84 -19.22
N ASN A 151 -41.93 -24.93 -18.39
CA ASN A 151 -42.82 -23.85 -18.83
C ASN A 151 -42.11 -22.50 -18.68
N LEU A 152 -41.82 -21.85 -19.81
CA LEU A 152 -41.05 -20.61 -19.86
C LEU A 152 -41.95 -19.47 -20.29
N ASN A 153 -42.29 -18.59 -19.35
CA ASN A 153 -43.11 -17.39 -19.58
C ASN A 153 -42.35 -16.09 -19.31
N SER A 154 -41.11 -16.18 -18.83
CA SER A 154 -40.21 -15.05 -18.60
C SER A 154 -38.88 -15.33 -19.28
N PRO A 155 -38.26 -14.33 -19.90
CA PRO A 155 -37.08 -14.54 -20.73
C PRO A 155 -35.89 -14.98 -19.89
N VAL A 156 -35.01 -15.79 -20.49
CA VAL A 156 -33.79 -16.29 -19.84
C VAL A 156 -32.60 -16.03 -20.74
N TYR A 157 -31.55 -15.41 -20.20
CA TYR A 157 -30.30 -15.16 -20.91
C TYR A 157 -29.12 -15.76 -20.14
N VAL A 158 -28.14 -16.33 -20.82
CA VAL A 158 -27.01 -17.04 -20.21
C VAL A 158 -25.72 -16.57 -20.85
N THR A 159 -24.70 -16.21 -20.07
CA THR A 159 -23.39 -15.80 -20.61
C THR A 159 -22.51 -17.00 -21.02
N GLY A 160 -22.83 -18.20 -20.54
CA GLY A 160 -22.28 -19.48 -21.00
C GLY A 160 -23.23 -20.23 -21.95
N LYS A 161 -23.28 -21.56 -21.84
CA LYS A 161 -24.17 -22.46 -22.59
C LYS A 161 -25.53 -22.63 -21.91
N LEU A 162 -26.61 -22.66 -22.68
CA LEU A 162 -27.96 -22.97 -22.18
C LEU A 162 -28.39 -24.37 -22.64
N ALA A 163 -28.82 -25.23 -21.70
CA ALA A 163 -29.34 -26.55 -22.02
C ALA A 163 -30.66 -26.86 -21.30
N TYR A 164 -31.73 -27.12 -22.04
CA TYR A 164 -33.02 -27.58 -21.51
C TYR A 164 -33.37 -28.98 -21.99
N LYS A 165 -33.78 -29.84 -21.04
CA LYS A 165 -34.10 -31.25 -21.28
C LYS A 165 -35.50 -31.59 -20.78
N GLY A 166 -36.46 -31.81 -21.68
CA GLY A 166 -37.85 -32.18 -21.35
C GLY A 166 -38.93 -31.62 -22.29
N ASN A 167 -40.20 -31.76 -21.90
CA ASN A 167 -41.30 -31.16 -22.68
C ASN A 167 -41.38 -29.65 -22.42
N MET A 168 -41.11 -28.84 -23.45
CA MET A 168 -40.97 -27.39 -23.34
C MET A 168 -42.18 -26.63 -23.92
N ALA A 169 -42.75 -25.75 -23.10
CA ALA A 169 -43.68 -24.71 -23.53
C ALA A 169 -42.98 -23.35 -23.44
N LEU A 170 -42.57 -22.81 -24.58
CA LEU A 170 -41.79 -21.58 -24.69
C LEU A 170 -42.69 -20.43 -25.15
N ASN A 171 -43.13 -19.57 -24.22
CA ASN A 171 -43.97 -18.41 -24.52
C ASN A 171 -43.20 -17.08 -24.42
N THR A 172 -41.87 -17.15 -24.55
CA THR A 172 -40.93 -16.06 -24.29
C THR A 172 -39.61 -16.29 -25.05
N ALA A 173 -38.56 -15.52 -24.75
CA ALA A 173 -37.24 -15.66 -25.32
C ALA A 173 -36.29 -16.47 -24.44
N ILE A 174 -35.46 -17.30 -25.05
CA ILE A 174 -34.26 -17.87 -24.44
C ILE A 174 -33.05 -17.50 -25.27
N GLY A 175 -31.97 -17.13 -24.59
CA GLY A 175 -30.75 -16.66 -25.20
C GLY A 175 -29.51 -17.17 -24.49
N ALA A 176 -28.44 -17.40 -25.23
CA ALA A 176 -27.12 -17.64 -24.68
C ALA A 176 -26.06 -16.86 -25.47
N VAL A 177 -24.96 -16.49 -24.82
CA VAL A 177 -23.77 -15.98 -25.53
C VAL A 177 -23.13 -17.12 -26.33
N SER A 178 -23.09 -18.32 -25.77
CA SER A 178 -22.63 -19.56 -26.41
C SER A 178 -23.82 -20.44 -26.86
N ASP A 179 -23.64 -21.76 -26.86
CA ASP A 179 -24.60 -22.73 -27.42
C ASP A 179 -25.95 -22.75 -26.69
N VAL A 180 -27.02 -22.98 -27.46
CA VAL A 180 -28.36 -23.32 -26.93
C VAL A 180 -28.75 -24.74 -27.35
N THR A 181 -29.00 -25.62 -26.39
CA THR A 181 -29.43 -27.00 -26.63
C THR A 181 -30.80 -27.27 -26.00
N LEU A 182 -31.76 -27.71 -26.81
CA LEU A 182 -33.09 -28.15 -26.41
C LEU A 182 -33.21 -29.64 -26.75
N SER A 183 -33.49 -30.50 -25.76
CA SER A 183 -33.55 -31.95 -26.00
C SER A 183 -34.56 -32.72 -25.13
N ASP A 184 -34.73 -34.01 -25.42
CA ASP A 184 -35.41 -35.01 -24.57
C ASP A 184 -36.93 -34.79 -24.32
N GLY A 185 -37.68 -34.21 -25.27
CA GLY A 185 -39.13 -34.06 -25.14
C GLY A 185 -39.88 -33.59 -26.40
N ASN A 186 -40.70 -32.55 -26.23
CA ASN A 186 -41.38 -31.85 -27.32
C ASN A 186 -41.23 -30.34 -27.10
N LEU A 187 -41.04 -29.57 -28.17
CA LEU A 187 -41.00 -28.12 -28.13
C LEU A 187 -42.30 -27.53 -28.69
N ASN A 188 -42.97 -26.71 -27.88
CA ASN A 188 -44.11 -25.89 -28.28
C ASN A 188 -43.84 -24.42 -27.96
N GLY A 189 -43.40 -23.68 -28.98
CA GLY A 189 -43.10 -22.25 -28.89
C GLY A 189 -44.26 -21.39 -29.39
N ASN A 190 -44.72 -20.43 -28.59
CA ASN A 190 -45.73 -19.46 -29.01
C ASN A 190 -45.25 -18.04 -28.73
N ASN A 191 -44.99 -17.28 -29.79
CA ASN A 191 -44.31 -15.99 -29.71
C ASN A 191 -42.94 -16.10 -29.02
N ALA A 192 -42.11 -17.01 -29.54
CA ALA A 192 -40.86 -17.43 -28.92
C ALA A 192 -39.62 -16.94 -29.67
N VAL A 193 -38.53 -16.70 -28.96
CA VAL A 193 -37.20 -16.48 -29.54
C VAL A 193 -36.24 -17.51 -29.00
N ILE A 194 -35.47 -18.15 -29.87
CA ILE A 194 -34.29 -18.94 -29.49
C ILE A 194 -33.09 -18.27 -30.13
N TYR A 195 -32.18 -17.78 -29.28
CA TYR A 195 -31.08 -16.92 -29.68
C TYR A 195 -29.75 -17.48 -29.17
N SER A 196 -28.76 -17.59 -30.04
CA SER A 196 -27.37 -17.70 -29.63
C SER A 196 -26.58 -16.53 -30.20
N LYS A 197 -25.82 -15.81 -29.36
CA LYS A 197 -25.00 -14.67 -29.80
C LYS A 197 -23.89 -15.18 -30.72
N PHE A 198 -23.09 -16.14 -30.28
CA PHE A 198 -21.92 -16.65 -31.01
C PHE A 198 -21.91 -18.16 -31.27
N GLY A 199 -22.70 -18.95 -30.53
CA GLY A 199 -22.69 -20.41 -30.59
C GLY A 199 -23.80 -21.05 -31.44
N ASP A 200 -23.87 -22.38 -31.36
CA ASP A 200 -24.83 -23.20 -32.08
C ASP A 200 -26.23 -23.20 -31.41
N ILE A 201 -27.26 -23.47 -32.20
CA ILE A 201 -28.58 -23.84 -31.68
C ILE A 201 -28.90 -25.28 -32.09
N LYS A 202 -29.08 -26.16 -31.10
CA LYS A 202 -29.43 -27.58 -31.30
C LYS A 202 -30.81 -27.87 -30.71
N ILE A 203 -31.75 -28.27 -31.54
CA ILE A 203 -33.10 -28.68 -31.14
C ILE A 203 -33.26 -30.17 -31.47
N THR A 204 -33.19 -31.04 -30.46
CA THR A 204 -33.26 -32.49 -30.59
C THR A 204 -34.49 -33.03 -29.87
N GLU A 205 -35.66 -32.92 -30.51
CA GLU A 205 -36.97 -33.13 -29.89
C GLU A 205 -37.80 -34.16 -30.64
N SER A 206 -38.77 -34.80 -30.00
CA SER A 206 -39.71 -35.68 -30.71
C SER A 206 -40.60 -34.89 -31.67
N GLN A 207 -41.08 -33.72 -31.26
CA GLN A 207 -41.85 -32.79 -32.08
C GLN A 207 -41.43 -31.36 -31.76
N ALA A 208 -41.25 -30.52 -32.77
CA ALA A 208 -40.96 -29.10 -32.59
C ALA A 208 -41.97 -28.25 -33.37
N SER A 209 -42.80 -27.50 -32.66
CA SER A 209 -43.76 -26.56 -33.23
C SER A 209 -43.50 -25.18 -32.64
N MET A 210 -43.20 -24.18 -33.48
CA MET A 210 -42.80 -22.86 -33.03
C MET A 210 -43.50 -21.76 -33.83
N ASN A 211 -44.01 -20.75 -33.15
CA ASN A 211 -44.32 -19.44 -33.74
C ASN A 211 -43.30 -18.45 -33.18
N GLY A 212 -42.27 -18.10 -33.96
CA GLY A 212 -41.07 -17.53 -33.36
C GLY A 212 -39.91 -17.23 -34.30
N LEU A 213 -38.81 -16.76 -33.71
CA LEU A 213 -37.53 -16.53 -34.37
C LEU A 213 -36.47 -17.50 -33.81
N ILE A 214 -35.73 -18.16 -34.70
CA ILE A 214 -34.51 -18.91 -34.36
C ILE A 214 -33.33 -18.16 -34.99
N TYR A 215 -32.41 -17.67 -34.17
CA TYR A 215 -31.38 -16.73 -34.59
C TYR A 215 -30.00 -17.09 -34.01
N ALA A 216 -29.07 -17.49 -34.88
CA ALA A 216 -27.68 -17.82 -34.52
C ALA A 216 -26.71 -17.29 -35.59
N PRO A 217 -26.44 -15.97 -35.62
CA PRO A 217 -25.76 -15.32 -36.74
C PRO A 217 -24.32 -15.82 -36.97
N PHE A 218 -23.68 -16.42 -35.96
CA PHE A 218 -22.34 -17.00 -36.05
C PHE A 218 -22.30 -18.53 -35.91
N GLY A 219 -23.44 -19.16 -35.63
CA GLY A 219 -23.50 -20.58 -35.32
C GLY A 219 -24.36 -21.39 -36.28
N THR A 220 -24.35 -22.70 -36.09
CA THR A 220 -25.20 -23.63 -36.84
C THR A 220 -26.52 -23.85 -36.11
N VAL A 221 -27.63 -23.67 -36.83
CA VAL A 221 -28.95 -24.12 -36.37
C VAL A 221 -29.18 -25.56 -36.82
N THR A 222 -29.15 -26.50 -35.88
CA THR A 222 -29.47 -27.91 -36.11
C THR A 222 -30.81 -28.27 -35.49
N ILE A 223 -31.74 -28.77 -36.30
CA ILE A 223 -33.06 -29.22 -35.85
C ILE A 223 -33.19 -30.70 -36.19
N ASP A 224 -33.32 -31.54 -35.18
CA ASP A 224 -33.49 -33.00 -35.27
C ASP A 224 -34.80 -33.40 -34.58
N CYS A 225 -35.83 -33.74 -35.36
CA CYS A 225 -37.14 -34.11 -34.81
C CYS A 225 -38.02 -34.92 -35.78
N ASP A 226 -39.04 -35.63 -35.30
CA ASP A 226 -39.92 -36.38 -36.22
C ASP A 226 -40.78 -35.43 -37.08
N ASN A 227 -41.30 -34.33 -36.50
CA ASN A 227 -41.98 -33.27 -37.26
C ASN A 227 -41.60 -31.87 -36.76
N PHE A 228 -41.23 -31.02 -37.70
CA PHE A 228 -40.91 -29.61 -37.49
C PHE A 228 -42.00 -28.71 -38.09
N ASN A 229 -42.57 -27.80 -37.31
CA ASN A 229 -43.51 -26.80 -37.77
C ASN A 229 -43.06 -25.41 -37.30
N LEU A 230 -42.82 -24.48 -38.22
CA LEU A 230 -42.44 -23.10 -37.91
C LEU A 230 -43.44 -22.13 -38.53
N ASN A 231 -43.90 -21.14 -37.76
CA ASN A 231 -44.54 -19.93 -38.26
C ASN A 231 -43.66 -18.75 -37.83
N GLY A 232 -42.66 -18.40 -38.62
CA GLY A 232 -41.49 -17.71 -38.10
C GLY A 232 -40.35 -17.58 -39.11
N LEU A 233 -39.15 -17.33 -38.59
CA LEU A 233 -37.91 -17.19 -39.36
C LEU A 233 -36.78 -18.02 -38.73
N VAL A 234 -35.89 -18.54 -39.56
CA VAL A 234 -34.59 -19.11 -39.16
C VAL A 234 -33.48 -18.34 -39.86
N ILE A 235 -32.57 -17.76 -39.10
CA ILE A 235 -31.44 -16.97 -39.63
C ILE A 235 -30.19 -17.44 -38.90
N ALA A 236 -29.21 -17.98 -39.63
CA ALA A 236 -28.00 -18.54 -39.02
C ALA A 236 -26.79 -18.48 -39.95
N GLN A 237 -25.60 -18.81 -39.42
CA GLN A 237 -24.43 -19.03 -40.27
C GLN A 237 -24.68 -20.25 -41.17
N ASN A 238 -25.12 -21.37 -40.59
CA ASN A 238 -25.46 -22.60 -41.31
C ASN A 238 -26.78 -23.19 -40.77
N VAL A 239 -27.58 -23.85 -41.63
CA VAL A 239 -28.89 -24.42 -41.24
C VAL A 239 -28.98 -25.88 -41.64
N VAL A 240 -29.22 -26.75 -40.66
CA VAL A 240 -29.39 -28.19 -40.84
C VAL A 240 -30.72 -28.62 -40.22
N ILE A 241 -31.64 -29.16 -41.02
CA ILE A 241 -32.92 -29.69 -40.55
C ILE A 241 -33.01 -31.17 -40.92
N ASN A 242 -32.99 -32.02 -39.91
CA ASN A 242 -33.22 -33.46 -39.98
C ASN A 242 -34.62 -33.74 -39.42
N SER A 243 -35.60 -34.04 -40.28
CA SER A 243 -36.94 -34.38 -39.79
C SER A 243 -37.75 -35.29 -40.70
N GLY A 244 -38.74 -36.00 -40.16
CA GLY A 244 -39.70 -36.72 -41.00
C GLY A 244 -40.48 -35.75 -41.89
N ASN A 245 -41.15 -34.77 -41.29
CA ASN A 245 -41.83 -33.70 -42.03
C ASN A 245 -41.45 -32.31 -41.50
N ALA A 246 -41.13 -31.37 -42.41
CA ALA A 246 -40.89 -29.97 -42.10
C ALA A 246 -41.92 -29.05 -42.79
N ASN A 247 -42.58 -28.19 -42.02
CA ASN A 247 -43.51 -27.18 -42.50
C ASN A 247 -43.08 -25.79 -41.99
N ILE A 248 -42.52 -24.97 -42.87
CA ILE A 248 -41.95 -23.66 -42.54
C ILE A 248 -42.81 -22.59 -43.19
N ASN A 249 -43.46 -21.76 -42.38
CA ASN A 249 -44.32 -20.67 -42.83
C ASN A 249 -43.69 -19.34 -42.45
N TYR A 250 -43.48 -18.47 -43.43
CA TYR A 250 -42.98 -17.13 -43.23
C TYR A 250 -43.96 -16.29 -42.39
N SER A 251 -43.42 -15.54 -41.44
CA SER A 251 -44.20 -14.64 -40.59
C SER A 251 -43.87 -13.18 -40.90
N ASN A 252 -44.85 -12.43 -41.42
CA ASN A 252 -44.71 -10.98 -41.63
C ASN A 252 -44.35 -10.25 -40.33
N THR A 253 -44.91 -10.67 -39.19
CA THR A 253 -44.66 -10.04 -37.89
C THR A 253 -43.20 -10.19 -37.46
N TRP A 254 -42.63 -11.38 -37.62
CA TRP A 254 -41.21 -11.61 -37.29
C TRP A 254 -40.28 -10.98 -38.31
N ALA A 255 -40.68 -10.90 -39.58
CA ALA A 255 -39.91 -10.25 -40.62
C ALA A 255 -39.85 -8.72 -40.45
N GLU A 256 -40.95 -8.09 -40.04
CA GLU A 256 -40.96 -6.68 -39.63
C GLU A 256 -40.10 -6.45 -38.37
N PHE A 257 -40.08 -7.41 -37.45
CA PHE A 257 -39.19 -7.36 -36.29
C PHE A 257 -37.71 -7.47 -36.65
N VAL A 258 -37.31 -8.33 -37.61
CA VAL A 258 -35.90 -8.38 -38.06
C VAL A 258 -35.55 -7.12 -38.85
N GLY A 259 -36.34 -6.78 -39.87
CA GLY A 259 -36.07 -5.63 -40.75
C GLY A 259 -34.99 -5.90 -41.80
N THR A 260 -34.50 -4.86 -42.47
CA THR A 260 -33.48 -4.94 -43.53
C THR A 260 -32.18 -4.20 -43.21
N GLU A 261 -32.10 -3.58 -42.03
CA GLU A 261 -30.91 -2.85 -41.56
C GLU A 261 -30.13 -3.72 -40.56
N THR A 262 -28.80 -3.76 -40.71
CA THR A 262 -27.93 -4.45 -39.75
C THR A 262 -27.44 -3.52 -38.65
N GLU A 263 -27.38 -4.03 -37.43
CA GLU A 263 -26.67 -3.39 -36.33
C GLU A 263 -25.15 -3.54 -36.49
N LYS A 264 -24.39 -2.69 -35.81
CA LYS A 264 -22.95 -2.87 -35.66
C LYS A 264 -22.69 -4.02 -34.69
N LEU A 265 -21.72 -4.86 -35.05
CA LEU A 265 -21.20 -5.89 -34.16
C LEU A 265 -20.46 -5.25 -32.98
N SER A 266 -20.68 -5.82 -31.79
CA SER A 266 -19.97 -5.49 -30.56
C SER A 266 -19.64 -6.81 -29.84
N TRP A 267 -18.34 -7.04 -29.64
CA TRP A 267 -17.75 -8.21 -29.00
C TRP A 267 -16.52 -7.76 -28.19
N THR A 268 -16.17 -8.52 -27.14
CA THR A 268 -14.97 -8.30 -26.30
C THR A 268 -13.93 -9.42 -26.51
N LEU A 269 -12.70 -9.27 -26.01
CA LEU A 269 -11.71 -10.36 -26.00
C LEU A 269 -12.24 -11.60 -25.26
N ASP A 270 -13.06 -11.42 -24.21
CA ASP A 270 -13.72 -12.52 -23.51
C ASP A 270 -14.72 -13.30 -24.38
N ASP A 271 -15.24 -12.68 -25.44
CA ASP A 271 -16.13 -13.32 -26.40
C ASP A 271 -15.35 -14.21 -27.40
N TRP A 272 -14.02 -14.03 -27.56
CA TRP A 272 -13.21 -14.77 -28.54
C TRP A 272 -13.23 -16.27 -28.31
N LYS A 273 -13.25 -16.70 -27.05
CA LYS A 273 -13.34 -18.12 -26.66
C LYS A 273 -14.62 -18.82 -27.16
N TYR A 274 -15.63 -18.06 -27.57
CA TYR A 274 -16.88 -18.57 -28.12
C TYR A 274 -16.97 -18.45 -29.64
N LEU A 275 -16.01 -17.78 -30.27
CA LEU A 275 -15.90 -17.69 -31.73
C LEU A 275 -15.27 -18.98 -32.26
N ALA A 276 -15.63 -19.33 -33.50
CA ALA A 276 -14.99 -20.44 -34.17
C ALA A 276 -13.54 -20.07 -34.52
N ASP A 277 -12.61 -20.90 -34.07
CA ASP A 277 -11.19 -20.94 -34.42
C ASP A 277 -10.93 -22.36 -34.94
N THR A 278 -10.74 -22.49 -36.25
CA THR A 278 -10.83 -23.79 -36.93
C THR A 278 -9.49 -24.51 -37.03
N ASP A 279 -8.40 -23.78 -37.20
CA ASP A 279 -7.02 -24.27 -37.22
C ASP A 279 -6.34 -24.22 -35.86
N LYS A 280 -6.93 -23.52 -34.89
CA LYS A 280 -6.55 -23.52 -33.46
C LYS A 280 -5.22 -22.85 -33.19
N ASP A 281 -4.92 -21.81 -33.95
CA ASP A 281 -3.74 -20.98 -33.75
C ASP A 281 -3.95 -19.87 -32.69
N GLY A 282 -5.18 -19.71 -32.19
CA GLY A 282 -5.56 -18.69 -31.22
C GLY A 282 -6.23 -17.46 -31.84
N LEU A 283 -6.37 -17.41 -33.16
CA LEU A 283 -7.00 -16.34 -33.90
C LEU A 283 -8.37 -16.80 -34.45
N PRO A 284 -9.50 -16.20 -34.06
CA PRO A 284 -10.79 -16.66 -34.56
C PRO A 284 -10.99 -16.41 -36.06
N ASN A 285 -11.68 -17.33 -36.75
CA ASN A 285 -11.99 -17.27 -38.20
C ASN A 285 -12.49 -15.91 -38.71
N ILE A 286 -13.25 -15.19 -37.87
CA ILE A 286 -13.80 -13.89 -38.22
C ILE A 286 -12.72 -12.78 -38.23
N ILE A 287 -11.77 -12.86 -37.31
CA ILE A 287 -10.64 -11.95 -37.18
C ILE A 287 -9.65 -12.21 -38.31
N GLU A 288 -9.37 -13.49 -38.57
CA GLU A 288 -8.49 -13.91 -39.65
C GLU A 288 -8.95 -13.38 -41.01
N LYS A 289 -10.26 -13.49 -41.30
CA LYS A 289 -10.85 -12.91 -42.51
C LYS A 289 -10.71 -11.39 -42.58
N GLU A 290 -10.68 -10.70 -41.44
CA GLU A 290 -10.55 -9.25 -41.38
C GLU A 290 -9.09 -8.79 -41.62
N ILE A 291 -8.10 -9.49 -41.05
CA ILE A 291 -6.68 -9.21 -41.25
C ILE A 291 -6.12 -9.78 -42.55
N GLY A 292 -6.78 -10.80 -43.13
CA GLY A 292 -6.40 -11.42 -44.39
C GLY A 292 -5.60 -12.70 -44.26
N THR A 293 -5.48 -13.25 -43.05
CA THR A 293 -4.97 -14.61 -42.80
C THR A 293 -6.00 -15.66 -43.20
N LYS A 294 -5.61 -16.94 -43.18
CA LYS A 294 -6.40 -18.05 -43.71
C LYS A 294 -7.05 -18.84 -42.58
N PRO A 295 -8.39 -18.82 -42.44
CA PRO A 295 -9.15 -19.46 -41.35
C PRO A 295 -9.06 -20.98 -41.13
N TYR A 296 -8.18 -21.65 -41.86
CA TYR A 296 -8.00 -23.10 -41.84
C TYR A 296 -6.52 -23.50 -41.99
N GLU A 297 -5.61 -22.52 -41.96
CA GLU A 297 -4.16 -22.68 -42.05
C GLU A 297 -3.53 -21.84 -40.94
N ALA A 298 -3.11 -22.51 -39.87
CA ALA A 298 -2.58 -21.88 -38.66
C ALA A 298 -1.36 -20.96 -38.88
N ASP A 299 -0.67 -21.09 -40.01
CA ASP A 299 0.52 -20.33 -40.40
C ASP A 299 0.30 -19.92 -41.87
N THR A 300 -0.10 -18.67 -42.08
CA THR A 300 -0.53 -18.18 -43.39
C THR A 300 0.64 -17.94 -44.34
N ASP A 301 1.77 -17.45 -43.83
CA ASP A 301 2.92 -17.04 -44.63
C ASP A 301 4.03 -18.10 -44.74
N GLY A 302 3.99 -19.12 -43.90
CA GLY A 302 4.83 -20.31 -43.93
C GLY A 302 6.17 -20.18 -43.22
N ASP A 303 6.30 -19.29 -42.24
CA ASP A 303 7.54 -19.08 -41.48
C ASP A 303 7.71 -19.97 -40.23
N LEU A 304 6.69 -20.81 -39.93
CA LEU A 304 6.57 -21.72 -38.79
C LEU A 304 6.04 -21.10 -37.49
N LEU A 305 5.75 -19.80 -37.44
CA LEU A 305 4.99 -19.19 -36.37
C LEU A 305 3.49 -19.23 -36.72
N PRO A 306 2.59 -19.54 -35.76
CA PRO A 306 1.17 -19.45 -36.03
C PRO A 306 0.68 -17.99 -36.07
N ASP A 307 -0.29 -17.69 -36.94
CA ASP A 307 -0.80 -16.32 -37.14
C ASP A 307 -1.30 -15.72 -35.82
N GLY A 308 -1.95 -16.52 -34.99
CA GLY A 308 -2.37 -16.11 -33.64
C GLY A 308 -1.21 -15.75 -32.71
N TYR A 309 -0.09 -16.47 -32.74
CA TYR A 309 1.09 -16.16 -31.92
C TYR A 309 1.79 -14.88 -32.40
N GLU A 310 1.93 -14.73 -33.71
CA GLU A 310 2.47 -13.52 -34.32
C GLU A 310 1.65 -12.27 -33.95
N VAL A 311 0.33 -12.35 -34.05
CA VAL A 311 -0.55 -11.21 -33.78
C VAL A 311 -0.68 -10.90 -32.30
N LEU A 312 -0.78 -11.93 -31.44
CA LEU A 312 -1.12 -11.76 -30.03
C LEU A 312 0.11 -11.70 -29.11
N SER A 313 1.24 -12.28 -29.52
CA SER A 313 2.46 -12.38 -28.70
C SER A 313 3.62 -11.55 -29.25
N LEU A 314 3.91 -11.64 -30.55
CA LEU A 314 5.06 -10.94 -31.16
C LEU A 314 4.72 -9.55 -31.73
N GLY A 315 3.47 -9.32 -32.12
CA GLY A 315 3.10 -8.13 -32.88
C GLY A 315 3.71 -8.07 -34.29
N THR A 316 4.09 -9.23 -34.86
CA THR A 316 4.59 -9.37 -36.24
C THR A 316 3.43 -9.43 -37.26
N ASP A 317 3.75 -9.33 -38.55
CA ASP A 317 2.78 -9.34 -39.66
C ASP A 317 2.62 -10.79 -40.17
N PRO A 318 1.51 -11.49 -39.85
CA PRO A 318 1.32 -12.94 -40.16
C PRO A 318 1.14 -13.25 -41.65
N LEU A 319 1.39 -12.27 -42.50
CA LEU A 319 1.36 -12.38 -43.96
C LEU A 319 2.77 -12.25 -44.55
N LYS A 320 3.80 -12.19 -43.71
CA LYS A 320 5.20 -11.95 -44.06
C LYS A 320 6.17 -12.70 -43.13
N ILE A 321 6.86 -13.66 -43.71
CA ILE A 321 8.01 -14.38 -43.13
C ILE A 321 9.05 -13.48 -42.43
N ASP A 322 9.24 -12.25 -42.90
CA ASP A 322 10.17 -11.26 -42.31
C ASP A 322 9.43 -9.92 -42.29
N THR A 323 8.89 -9.57 -41.12
CA THR A 323 8.03 -8.39 -40.96
C THR A 323 8.79 -7.10 -41.27
N ASN A 324 10.06 -7.04 -40.87
CA ASN A 324 10.88 -5.82 -40.89
C ASN A 324 11.84 -5.73 -42.11
N ASP A 325 11.86 -6.75 -42.97
CA ASP A 325 12.68 -6.92 -44.16
C ASP A 325 14.21 -6.85 -43.87
N ASN A 326 14.67 -7.29 -42.69
CA ASN A 326 16.09 -7.27 -42.31
C ASN A 326 16.89 -8.49 -42.81
N GLY A 327 16.22 -9.53 -43.32
CA GLY A 327 16.81 -10.75 -43.85
C GLY A 327 16.89 -11.93 -42.87
N VAL A 328 16.32 -11.82 -41.68
CA VAL A 328 16.06 -12.88 -40.70
C VAL A 328 14.53 -13.04 -40.62
N SER A 329 14.02 -14.27 -40.60
CA SER A 329 12.57 -14.48 -40.46
C SER A 329 12.13 -14.24 -39.03
N ASP A 330 10.86 -13.88 -38.82
CA ASP A 330 10.32 -13.58 -37.50
C ASP A 330 10.49 -14.78 -36.54
N TYR A 331 10.40 -16.03 -37.04
CA TYR A 331 10.76 -17.26 -36.32
C TYR A 331 12.22 -17.34 -35.83
N ASP A 332 13.17 -16.83 -36.62
CA ASP A 332 14.63 -16.90 -36.38
C ASP A 332 15.17 -15.66 -35.64
N GLU A 333 14.33 -14.64 -35.42
CA GLU A 333 14.69 -13.47 -34.61
C GLU A 333 14.72 -13.82 -33.11
N ASP A 334 15.56 -13.10 -32.37
CA ASP A 334 15.77 -13.24 -30.92
C ASP A 334 15.59 -11.84 -30.33
N PHE A 335 14.38 -11.57 -29.83
CA PHE A 335 13.93 -10.23 -29.49
C PHE A 335 14.49 -9.72 -28.15
N ASP A 336 14.71 -10.59 -27.17
CA ASP A 336 15.25 -10.23 -25.86
C ASP A 336 16.75 -10.56 -25.69
N THR A 337 17.35 -11.20 -26.70
CA THR A 337 18.79 -11.51 -26.78
C THR A 337 19.28 -12.44 -25.69
N ASP A 338 18.47 -13.44 -25.34
CA ASP A 338 18.81 -14.47 -24.38
C ASP A 338 19.51 -15.69 -25.01
N GLY A 339 19.45 -15.82 -26.34
CA GLY A 339 20.05 -16.91 -27.11
C GLY A 339 19.07 -17.96 -27.62
N LEU A 340 17.77 -17.79 -27.41
CA LEU A 340 16.68 -18.52 -28.07
C LEU A 340 16.04 -17.64 -29.14
N SER A 341 15.64 -18.23 -30.27
CA SER A 341 14.81 -17.51 -31.24
C SER A 341 13.34 -17.53 -30.82
N ASN A 342 12.55 -16.57 -31.28
CA ASN A 342 11.09 -16.50 -31.07
C ASN A 342 10.39 -17.83 -31.37
N GLY A 343 10.85 -18.54 -32.40
CA GLY A 343 10.38 -19.88 -32.74
C GLY A 343 10.75 -20.97 -31.72
N GLN A 344 11.96 -20.93 -31.17
CA GLN A 344 12.37 -21.83 -30.09
C GLN A 344 11.57 -21.53 -28.81
N GLU A 345 11.36 -20.26 -28.50
CA GLU A 345 10.59 -19.83 -27.34
C GLU A 345 9.12 -20.24 -27.44
N TYR A 346 8.52 -20.12 -28.63
CA TYR A 346 7.19 -20.67 -28.91
C TYR A 346 7.12 -22.18 -28.66
N GLU A 347 8.16 -22.93 -29.05
CA GLU A 347 8.20 -24.39 -28.90
C GLU A 347 8.31 -24.84 -27.43
N ILE A 348 9.03 -24.08 -26.59
CA ILE A 348 9.24 -24.42 -25.17
C ILE A 348 8.27 -23.69 -24.23
N GLY A 349 7.58 -22.65 -24.70
CA GLY A 349 6.59 -21.89 -23.95
C GLY A 349 7.14 -20.69 -23.18
N THR A 350 8.37 -20.26 -23.46
CA THR A 350 8.99 -19.06 -22.89
C THR A 350 8.50 -17.79 -23.59
N ARG A 351 8.93 -16.63 -23.10
CA ARG A 351 8.39 -15.33 -23.52
C ARG A 351 9.38 -14.55 -24.38
N PRO A 352 9.03 -14.24 -25.64
CA PRO A 352 9.92 -13.59 -26.64
C PRO A 352 10.38 -12.17 -26.33
N TYR A 353 9.97 -11.60 -25.20
CA TYR A 353 10.39 -10.27 -24.76
C TYR A 353 10.93 -10.28 -23.32
N SER A 354 11.17 -11.46 -22.77
CA SER A 354 11.58 -11.66 -21.38
C SER A 354 12.70 -12.69 -21.37
N SER A 355 13.94 -12.21 -21.28
CA SER A 355 15.12 -13.06 -21.33
C SER A 355 15.27 -14.05 -20.15
N ASP A 356 14.30 -14.07 -19.25
CA ASP A 356 14.15 -14.83 -18.01
C ASP A 356 12.64 -14.89 -17.76
N THR A 357 12.01 -16.01 -18.10
CA THR A 357 10.56 -16.17 -18.14
C THR A 357 9.97 -16.45 -16.76
N ASP A 358 10.68 -17.21 -15.93
CA ASP A 358 10.20 -17.64 -14.61
C ASP A 358 10.68 -16.73 -13.46
N GLY A 359 11.69 -15.90 -13.71
CA GLY A 359 12.17 -14.85 -12.83
C GLY A 359 13.20 -15.31 -11.79
N ASP A 360 13.95 -16.38 -12.04
CA ASP A 360 14.96 -16.88 -11.11
C ASP A 360 16.34 -16.17 -11.25
N ASN A 361 16.51 -15.29 -12.24
CA ASN A 361 17.75 -14.60 -12.66
C ASN A 361 18.70 -15.42 -13.55
N LEU A 362 18.27 -16.59 -14.01
CA LEU A 362 18.89 -17.35 -15.09
C LEU A 362 18.15 -17.01 -16.38
N LYS A 363 18.88 -17.01 -17.51
CA LYS A 363 18.25 -16.72 -18.80
C LYS A 363 17.67 -17.99 -19.40
N ASP A 364 16.50 -17.94 -20.01
CA ASP A 364 15.87 -19.12 -20.63
C ASP A 364 16.85 -19.81 -21.61
N GLY A 365 17.58 -19.03 -22.40
CA GLY A 365 18.65 -19.53 -23.26
C GLY A 365 19.80 -20.20 -22.53
N ASP A 366 20.23 -19.73 -21.36
CA ASP A 366 21.26 -20.38 -20.55
C ASP A 366 20.75 -21.67 -19.90
N GLU A 367 19.51 -21.67 -19.43
CA GLU A 367 18.82 -22.84 -18.87
C GLU A 367 18.75 -23.97 -19.88
N VAL A 368 18.21 -23.69 -21.07
CA VAL A 368 18.02 -24.70 -22.11
C VAL A 368 19.35 -25.16 -22.71
N ASN A 369 20.30 -24.26 -22.94
CA ASN A 369 21.52 -24.58 -23.68
C ASN A 369 22.71 -25.00 -22.80
N THR A 370 22.74 -24.61 -21.53
CA THR A 370 23.90 -24.79 -20.64
C THR A 370 23.59 -25.68 -19.44
N TYR A 371 22.52 -25.40 -18.70
CA TYR A 371 22.23 -26.04 -17.42
C TYR A 371 21.22 -27.19 -17.51
N ASN A 372 20.50 -27.28 -18.63
CA ASN A 372 19.44 -28.25 -18.86
C ASN A 372 18.31 -28.20 -17.83
N THR A 373 18.04 -27.01 -17.29
CA THR A 373 16.92 -26.71 -16.39
C THR A 373 15.65 -26.37 -17.16
N ASP A 374 14.52 -26.25 -16.47
CA ASP A 374 13.22 -25.89 -17.05
C ASP A 374 12.98 -24.37 -16.93
N PRO A 375 13.05 -23.58 -18.03
CA PRO A 375 12.97 -22.11 -17.99
C PRO A 375 11.58 -21.55 -17.63
N LEU A 376 10.68 -22.41 -17.18
CA LEU A 376 9.35 -22.08 -16.71
C LEU A 376 9.19 -22.35 -15.20
N GLU A 377 10.22 -22.87 -14.54
CA GLU A 377 10.20 -23.29 -13.15
C GLU A 377 11.49 -22.85 -12.42
N VAL A 378 11.35 -21.81 -11.59
CA VAL A 378 12.39 -21.19 -10.75
C VAL A 378 13.27 -22.17 -9.94
N ASP A 379 12.77 -23.38 -9.70
CA ASP A 379 13.41 -24.48 -8.97
C ASP A 379 13.02 -25.79 -9.71
N THR A 380 13.91 -26.24 -10.59
CA THR A 380 13.66 -27.34 -11.54
C THR A 380 13.44 -28.68 -10.81
N ASP A 381 14.19 -28.94 -9.74
CA ASP A 381 14.17 -30.23 -9.04
C ASP A 381 13.31 -30.25 -7.75
N LYS A 382 12.82 -29.08 -7.34
CA LYS A 382 11.81 -28.81 -6.31
C LYS A 382 12.29 -29.08 -4.91
N ASP A 383 13.55 -28.77 -4.65
CA ASP A 383 14.19 -28.98 -3.36
C ASP A 383 14.13 -27.75 -2.43
N GLY A 384 13.74 -26.60 -2.98
CA GLY A 384 13.62 -25.32 -2.28
C GLY A 384 14.79 -24.35 -2.49
N LEU A 385 15.73 -24.65 -3.38
CA LEU A 385 16.79 -23.77 -3.87
C LEU A 385 16.53 -23.46 -5.34
N ASN A 386 16.69 -22.20 -5.75
CA ASN A 386 16.50 -21.82 -7.15
C ASN A 386 17.69 -22.28 -8.01
N ASP A 387 17.46 -22.56 -9.29
CA ASP A 387 18.49 -23.10 -10.19
C ASP A 387 19.73 -22.18 -10.28
N ASP A 388 19.53 -20.86 -10.31
CA ASP A 388 20.61 -19.88 -10.30
C ASP A 388 21.44 -19.91 -8.98
N ASP A 389 20.77 -20.10 -7.84
CA ASP A 389 21.39 -20.21 -6.52
C ASP A 389 22.20 -21.51 -6.41
N GLU A 390 21.70 -22.60 -7.00
CA GLU A 390 22.41 -23.87 -7.10
C GLU A 390 23.69 -23.77 -7.90
N ILE A 391 23.65 -23.09 -9.05
CA ILE A 391 24.83 -22.80 -9.85
C ILE A 391 25.84 -21.97 -9.04
N TYR A 392 25.37 -21.01 -8.25
CA TYR A 392 26.20 -20.22 -7.35
C TYR A 392 26.88 -21.07 -6.26
N PHE A 393 26.17 -22.05 -5.69
CA PHE A 393 26.71 -22.97 -4.69
C PHE A 393 27.49 -24.16 -5.26
N GLY A 394 27.35 -24.42 -6.56
CA GLY A 394 27.93 -25.57 -7.24
C GLY A 394 27.20 -26.89 -6.94
N THR A 395 25.91 -26.84 -6.62
CA THR A 395 24.99 -28.00 -6.62
C THR A 395 24.48 -28.24 -8.04
N ASP A 396 23.83 -29.38 -8.28
CA ASP A 396 23.27 -29.74 -9.59
C ASP A 396 21.77 -29.41 -9.61
N PRO A 397 21.31 -28.43 -10.42
CA PRO A 397 19.91 -27.97 -10.41
C PRO A 397 18.89 -28.98 -10.96
N ASN A 398 19.32 -30.22 -11.17
CA ASN A 398 18.48 -31.33 -11.59
C ASN A 398 18.52 -32.49 -10.58
N ASP A 399 19.18 -32.32 -9.43
CA ASP A 399 19.36 -33.33 -8.40
C ASP A 399 19.13 -32.76 -6.98
N PRO A 400 17.98 -33.05 -6.35
CA PRO A 400 17.54 -32.36 -5.13
C PRO A 400 18.36 -32.68 -3.86
N ASP A 401 19.43 -33.49 -3.99
CA ASP A 401 20.39 -33.86 -2.94
C ASP A 401 21.73 -34.23 -3.63
N THR A 402 22.43 -33.22 -4.15
CA THR A 402 23.63 -33.37 -5.00
C THR A 402 24.72 -34.28 -4.38
N ASP A 403 24.83 -34.34 -3.06
CA ASP A 403 25.87 -35.10 -2.35
C ASP A 403 25.38 -36.43 -1.73
N ASP A 404 24.11 -36.80 -1.96
CA ASP A 404 23.43 -38.00 -1.45
C ASP A 404 23.50 -38.13 0.09
N ASN A 405 23.57 -37.03 0.84
CA ASN A 405 23.70 -37.08 2.30
C ASN A 405 22.36 -37.22 3.04
N GLY A 406 21.23 -37.06 2.33
CA GLY A 406 19.87 -37.19 2.83
C GLY A 406 19.25 -35.89 3.37
N ILE A 407 19.89 -34.75 3.11
CA ILE A 407 19.37 -33.39 3.33
C ILE A 407 19.26 -32.76 1.93
N LEU A 408 18.13 -32.13 1.62
CA LEU A 408 17.96 -31.46 0.33
C LEU A 408 18.88 -30.24 0.24
N ASP A 409 19.38 -29.90 -0.94
CA ASP A 409 20.30 -28.78 -1.14
C ASP A 409 19.71 -27.44 -0.66
N GLY A 410 18.40 -27.22 -0.82
CA GLY A 410 17.67 -26.06 -0.26
C GLY A 410 17.57 -26.03 1.28
N ASP A 411 17.64 -27.19 1.95
CA ASP A 411 17.62 -27.30 3.41
C ASP A 411 19.04 -27.36 4.03
N GLU A 412 20.09 -27.45 3.22
CA GLU A 412 21.47 -27.44 3.69
C GLU A 412 21.90 -26.07 4.21
N LYS A 413 22.61 -26.07 5.35
CA LYS A 413 23.18 -24.84 5.90
C LYS A 413 24.61 -24.67 5.39
N ARG A 414 24.88 -23.53 4.75
CA ARG A 414 26.20 -23.18 4.19
C ARG A 414 26.72 -21.91 4.84
N PHE A 415 28.02 -21.88 5.15
CA PHE A 415 28.64 -20.67 5.69
C PHE A 415 28.79 -19.62 4.60
N GLN A 416 28.18 -18.46 4.81
CA GLN A 416 28.13 -17.38 3.85
C GLN A 416 28.35 -16.03 4.56
N THR A 417 28.79 -15.04 3.78
CA THR A 417 28.98 -13.66 4.25
C THR A 417 28.26 -12.71 3.31
N PHE A 418 27.34 -11.92 3.86
CA PHE A 418 26.69 -10.80 3.20
C PHE A 418 27.34 -9.48 3.67
N THR A 419 27.51 -8.54 2.76
CA THR A 419 28.09 -7.22 3.08
C THR A 419 27.25 -6.12 2.48
N HIS A 420 26.65 -5.31 3.34
CA HIS A 420 25.95 -4.08 2.98
C HIS A 420 26.90 -2.89 3.13
N LYS A 421 27.06 -2.10 2.07
CA LYS A 421 27.80 -0.83 2.12
C LYS A 421 26.86 0.29 2.52
N VAL A 422 27.20 1.00 3.58
CA VAL A 422 26.40 2.13 4.07
C VAL A 422 26.52 3.28 3.08
N LYS A 423 25.38 3.79 2.62
CA LYS A 423 25.31 4.86 1.60
C LYS A 423 25.71 6.24 2.15
N ASN A 424 25.37 6.52 3.41
CA ASN A 424 25.67 7.81 4.03
C ASN A 424 27.19 7.95 4.25
N GLU A 425 27.82 8.84 3.48
CA GLU A 425 29.25 9.12 3.57
C GLU A 425 29.67 9.77 4.89
N ASP A 426 28.75 10.33 5.69
CA ASP A 426 29.05 10.90 7.00
C ASP A 426 28.88 9.89 8.14
N CYS A 427 28.29 8.73 7.89
CA CYS A 427 28.13 7.68 8.89
C CYS A 427 29.50 7.11 9.33
N ALA A 428 29.67 6.90 10.64
CA ALA A 428 30.86 6.26 11.20
C ALA A 428 30.92 4.76 10.85
N VAL A 429 29.78 4.11 10.66
CA VAL A 429 29.69 2.73 10.15
C VAL A 429 29.73 2.79 8.62
N THR A 430 30.69 2.10 8.02
CA THR A 430 30.90 2.10 6.56
C THR A 430 30.37 0.86 5.88
N GLU A 431 30.43 -0.29 6.57
CA GLU A 431 29.95 -1.58 6.08
C GLU A 431 29.30 -2.34 7.23
N VAL A 432 28.15 -2.97 6.96
CA VAL A 432 27.49 -3.94 7.83
C VAL A 432 27.69 -5.33 7.21
N ILE A 433 28.32 -6.22 7.97
CA ILE A 433 28.71 -7.55 7.51
C ILE A 433 27.97 -8.58 8.34
N VAL A 434 27.22 -9.45 7.68
CA VAL A 434 26.50 -10.58 8.28
C VAL A 434 27.19 -11.85 7.85
N SER A 435 27.71 -12.64 8.80
CA SER A 435 28.33 -13.94 8.52
C SER A 435 27.66 -15.04 9.33
N MET A 436 27.12 -16.05 8.66
CA MET A 436 26.42 -17.15 9.32
C MET A 436 26.43 -18.42 8.49
N GLU A 437 26.10 -19.53 9.16
CA GLU A 437 25.76 -20.79 8.51
C GLU A 437 24.22 -20.87 8.41
N GLY A 438 23.70 -20.74 7.20
CA GLY A 438 22.26 -20.66 6.95
C GLY A 438 21.84 -21.31 5.63
N THR A 439 20.53 -21.55 5.48
CA THR A 439 19.92 -22.12 4.26
C THR A 439 19.75 -21.06 3.18
N GLY A 440 19.69 -21.46 1.90
CA GLY A 440 19.48 -20.54 0.77
C GLY A 440 20.61 -19.54 0.53
N ASN A 441 20.43 -18.60 -0.40
CA ASN A 441 21.43 -17.58 -0.74
C ASN A 441 21.31 -16.33 0.14
N LEU A 442 22.30 -16.11 1.00
CA LEU A 442 22.32 -14.93 1.89
C LEU A 442 22.33 -13.60 1.13
N GLN A 443 22.86 -13.57 -0.10
CA GLN A 443 22.91 -12.34 -0.89
C GLN A 443 21.53 -11.87 -1.35
N LYS A 444 20.56 -12.79 -1.45
CA LYS A 444 19.18 -12.50 -1.85
C LYS A 444 18.21 -12.50 -0.67
N THR A 445 18.49 -13.31 0.33
CA THR A 445 17.59 -13.53 1.46
C THR A 445 17.88 -12.63 2.66
N THR A 446 18.96 -11.84 2.66
CA THR A 446 19.32 -10.94 3.77
C THR A 446 19.21 -9.50 3.33
N GLU A 447 18.49 -8.71 4.12
CA GLU A 447 18.32 -7.29 3.91
C GLU A 447 18.87 -6.51 5.11
N VAL A 448 19.53 -5.38 4.81
CA VAL A 448 20.05 -4.46 5.80
C VAL A 448 19.62 -3.06 5.38
N GLU A 449 18.87 -2.40 6.26
CA GLU A 449 18.39 -1.04 6.04
C GLU A 449 18.78 -0.15 7.23
N SER A 450 19.20 1.07 6.95
CA SER A 450 19.34 2.08 7.99
C SER A 450 17.94 2.48 8.49
N VAL A 451 17.77 2.51 9.81
CA VAL A 451 16.54 3.01 10.45
C VAL A 451 16.72 4.40 11.04
N MET A 452 17.81 5.08 10.71
CA MET A 452 18.05 6.47 11.06
C MET A 452 16.93 7.35 10.49
N ASN A 453 16.31 8.17 11.33
CA ASN A 453 15.14 9.02 11.02
C ASN A 453 13.90 8.24 10.53
N ARG A 454 13.89 6.91 10.61
CA ARG A 454 12.74 6.06 10.30
C ARG A 454 12.15 5.40 11.53
N ASP A 455 12.96 5.12 12.54
CA ASP A 455 12.52 4.59 13.83
C ASP A 455 12.99 5.56 14.93
N MET A 456 12.07 6.30 15.52
CA MET A 456 12.38 7.39 16.46
C MET A 456 13.04 6.88 17.75
N ILE A 457 12.74 5.65 18.16
CA ILE A 457 13.38 5.03 19.31
C ILE A 457 14.86 4.72 19.01
N CYS A 458 15.17 4.27 17.79
CA CYS A 458 16.53 3.92 17.38
C CYS A 458 17.35 5.11 16.86
N THR A 459 16.71 6.18 16.39
CA THR A 459 17.36 7.36 15.78
C THR A 459 18.20 8.14 16.78
N ASP A 460 17.61 8.45 17.95
CA ASP A 460 18.27 9.34 18.92
C ASP A 460 18.95 8.59 20.08
N VAL A 461 19.31 7.32 19.92
CA VAL A 461 19.90 6.53 21.03
C VAL A 461 21.11 7.24 21.65
N VAL A 462 21.12 7.36 22.98
CA VAL A 462 22.17 8.12 23.66
C VAL A 462 23.54 7.49 23.43
N GLY A 463 24.46 8.30 22.89
CA GLY A 463 25.81 7.86 22.55
C GLY A 463 25.90 7.09 21.23
N LEU A 464 24.87 7.10 20.37
CA LEU A 464 24.89 6.47 19.06
C LEU A 464 26.14 6.86 18.23
N VAL A 465 26.79 5.86 17.65
CA VAL A 465 27.96 5.99 16.78
C VAL A 465 27.58 5.45 15.40
N GLY A 466 27.44 6.36 14.43
CA GLY A 466 26.96 6.03 13.09
C GLY A 466 25.45 5.93 13.03
N GLU A 467 24.92 4.87 12.43
CA GLU A 467 23.50 4.66 12.22
C GLU A 467 23.04 3.32 12.83
N PRO A 468 21.77 3.24 13.26
CA PRO A 468 21.12 1.98 13.58
C PRO A 468 20.67 1.28 12.29
N PHE A 469 20.77 -0.05 12.26
CA PHE A 469 20.39 -0.86 11.10
C PHE A 469 19.38 -1.93 11.49
N SER A 470 18.26 -1.99 10.76
CA SER A 470 17.40 -3.19 10.74
C SER A 470 18.07 -4.25 9.89
N ILE A 471 18.08 -5.48 10.39
CA ILE A 471 18.61 -6.63 9.67
C ILE A 471 17.50 -7.66 9.65
N GLU A 472 17.20 -8.19 8.47
CA GLU A 472 16.18 -9.22 8.29
C GLU A 472 16.69 -10.32 7.37
N THR A 473 16.20 -11.55 7.57
CA THR A 473 16.49 -12.64 6.64
C THR A 473 15.38 -13.67 6.58
N THR A 474 15.19 -14.27 5.41
CA THR A 474 14.37 -15.48 5.23
C THR A 474 15.18 -16.77 5.42
N SER A 475 16.51 -16.69 5.46
CA SER A 475 17.42 -17.82 5.72
C SER A 475 17.22 -18.41 7.13
N LYS A 476 17.20 -19.73 7.25
CA LYS A 476 17.21 -20.40 8.56
C LYS A 476 18.64 -20.52 9.07
N PHE A 477 18.93 -20.02 10.27
CA PHE A 477 20.26 -20.10 10.89
C PHE A 477 20.18 -20.37 12.40
N ASP A 478 21.25 -20.87 13.01
CA ASP A 478 21.33 -21.07 14.46
C ASP A 478 22.03 -19.90 15.17
N LYS A 479 23.08 -19.37 14.54
CA LYS A 479 23.87 -18.22 15.00
C LYS A 479 24.42 -17.43 13.83
N ALA A 480 24.53 -16.12 14.02
CA ALA A 480 25.16 -15.20 13.09
C ALA A 480 26.19 -14.32 13.81
N THR A 481 27.25 -13.97 13.10
CA THR A 481 28.19 -12.92 13.51
C THR A 481 27.87 -11.66 12.73
N LEU A 482 27.46 -10.62 13.44
CA LEU A 482 27.27 -9.28 12.90
C LEU A 482 28.55 -8.48 13.12
N SER A 483 29.05 -7.80 12.10
CA SER A 483 30.25 -6.96 12.21
C SER A 483 30.02 -5.61 11.54
N PHE A 484 30.28 -4.53 12.27
CA PHE A 484 30.23 -3.17 11.74
C PHE A 484 31.66 -2.68 11.54
N LYS A 485 31.95 -2.23 10.32
CA LYS A 485 33.24 -1.64 9.99
C LYS A 485 33.21 -0.14 10.24
N ILE A 486 34.10 0.34 11.09
CA ILE A 486 34.08 1.70 11.63
C ILE A 486 35.16 2.56 10.97
N ASP A 487 34.77 3.73 10.47
CA ASP A 487 35.71 4.80 10.17
C ASP A 487 36.12 5.50 11.47
N GLN A 488 37.28 5.10 12.00
CA GLN A 488 37.81 5.64 13.25
C GLN A 488 38.04 7.16 13.22
N SER A 489 38.15 7.78 12.04
CA SER A 489 38.32 9.25 11.93
C SER A 489 37.05 10.03 12.29
N LYS A 490 35.89 9.36 12.30
CA LYS A 490 34.57 9.94 12.61
C LYS A 490 34.09 9.67 14.03
N LEU A 491 34.89 9.01 14.87
CA LEU A 491 34.52 8.69 16.25
C LEU A 491 34.56 9.91 17.19
N GLY A 492 35.14 11.03 16.76
CA GLY A 492 35.23 12.23 17.60
C GLY A 492 36.06 11.98 18.86
N ASP A 493 35.44 12.12 20.03
CA ASP A 493 36.06 11.91 21.34
C ASP A 493 35.93 10.45 21.86
N THR A 494 35.21 9.59 21.15
CA THR A 494 35.01 8.18 21.53
C THR A 494 36.19 7.32 21.07
N ASP A 495 36.75 6.52 21.98
CA ASP A 495 37.78 5.54 21.63
C ASP A 495 37.15 4.29 21.00
N PHE A 496 37.85 3.64 20.06
CA PHE A 496 37.34 2.43 19.38
C PHE A 496 37.01 1.28 20.34
N ASP A 497 37.81 1.12 21.40
CA ASP A 497 37.60 0.11 22.46
C ASP A 497 36.44 0.47 23.42
N ASP A 498 35.83 1.65 23.23
CA ASP A 498 34.69 2.13 24.00
C ASP A 498 33.35 1.91 23.29
N LEU A 499 33.37 1.33 22.09
CA LEU A 499 32.16 1.00 21.34
C LEU A 499 31.42 -0.21 21.93
N LEU A 500 30.10 -0.11 22.06
CA LEU A 500 29.20 -1.14 22.60
C LEU A 500 28.10 -1.45 21.59
N PHE A 501 27.89 -2.73 21.27
CA PHE A 501 26.73 -3.16 20.50
C PHE A 501 25.48 -3.15 21.36
N LEU A 502 24.42 -2.55 20.82
CA LEU A 502 23.07 -2.68 21.34
C LEU A 502 22.19 -3.35 20.29
N TRP A 503 21.17 -4.07 20.77
CA TRP A 503 20.01 -4.39 19.95
C TRP A 503 18.72 -3.99 20.67
N TYR A 504 17.69 -3.67 19.89
CA TYR A 504 16.39 -3.27 20.42
C TYR A 504 15.42 -4.45 20.49
N ASP A 505 15.09 -4.88 21.71
CA ASP A 505 14.09 -5.91 21.98
C ASP A 505 12.69 -5.27 21.97
N GLU A 506 12.10 -5.19 20.77
CA GLU A 506 10.79 -4.59 20.53
C GLU A 506 9.69 -5.22 21.39
N GLY A 507 9.73 -6.55 21.58
CA GLY A 507 8.72 -7.27 22.35
C GLY A 507 8.72 -6.94 23.85
N ASN A 508 9.84 -6.44 24.37
CA ASN A 508 9.98 -6.04 25.78
C ASN A 508 10.27 -4.55 25.97
N TYR A 509 10.26 -3.76 24.90
CA TYR A 509 10.52 -2.30 24.90
C TYR A 509 11.81 -1.93 25.64
N LYS A 510 12.94 -2.55 25.26
CA LYS A 510 14.24 -2.32 25.91
C LYS A 510 15.42 -2.49 24.96
N PHE A 511 16.49 -1.73 25.19
CA PHE A 511 17.79 -1.98 24.58
C PHE A 511 18.63 -2.93 25.44
N GLU A 512 19.16 -3.96 24.78
CA GLU A 512 20.01 -4.98 25.38
C GLU A 512 21.47 -4.75 24.99
N GLU A 513 22.35 -4.82 25.99
CA GLU A 513 23.79 -4.66 25.84
C GLU A 513 24.39 -5.99 25.40
N LEU A 514 25.16 -5.98 24.32
CA LEU A 514 25.79 -7.19 23.80
C LEU A 514 27.29 -7.21 24.06
N ASP A 515 27.84 -8.40 24.23
CA ASP A 515 29.28 -8.59 24.40
C ASP A 515 30.00 -8.29 23.06
N THR A 516 30.51 -7.07 22.93
CA THR A 516 31.25 -6.61 21.74
C THR A 516 32.63 -7.24 21.64
N ILE A 517 32.97 -7.72 20.44
CA ILE A 517 34.30 -8.21 20.05
C ILE A 517 34.99 -7.13 19.21
N TYR A 518 36.23 -6.78 19.56
CA TYR A 518 36.99 -5.71 18.89
C TYR A 518 38.09 -6.29 18.01
N ASP A 519 38.16 -5.84 16.75
CA ASP A 519 39.26 -6.09 15.82
C ASP A 519 39.78 -4.76 15.27
N GLU A 520 40.67 -4.13 16.04
CA GLU A 520 41.29 -2.84 15.71
C GLU A 520 42.06 -2.88 14.38
N ALA A 521 42.64 -4.03 14.00
CA ALA A 521 43.46 -4.14 12.79
C ALA A 521 42.62 -3.98 11.51
N ASN A 522 41.35 -4.38 11.58
CA ASN A 522 40.39 -4.28 10.48
C ASN A 522 39.35 -3.18 10.72
N SER A 523 39.46 -2.43 11.82
CA SER A 523 38.47 -1.47 12.30
C SER A 523 37.06 -2.07 12.38
N MET A 524 36.93 -3.29 12.89
CA MET A 524 35.64 -3.97 13.01
C MET A 524 35.26 -4.16 14.47
N VAL A 525 34.00 -3.86 14.78
CA VAL A 525 33.35 -4.32 16.01
C VAL A 525 32.34 -5.38 15.63
N SER A 526 32.25 -6.45 16.42
CA SER A 526 31.40 -7.60 16.10
C SER A 526 30.63 -8.13 17.30
N VAL A 527 29.56 -8.89 17.03
CA VAL A 527 28.74 -9.57 18.02
C VAL A 527 28.20 -10.89 17.49
N GLU A 528 28.01 -11.88 18.36
CA GLU A 528 27.27 -13.11 18.05
C GLU A 528 25.78 -12.95 18.43
N THR A 529 24.88 -13.29 17.51
CA THR A 529 23.43 -13.29 17.74
C THR A 529 22.77 -14.57 17.25
N THR A 530 21.57 -14.86 17.74
CA THR A 530 20.72 -16.00 17.34
C THR A 530 19.45 -15.56 16.60
N HIS A 531 19.32 -14.27 16.32
CA HIS A 531 18.15 -13.67 15.68
C HIS A 531 18.58 -12.35 15.03
N PHE A 532 17.80 -11.84 14.08
CA PHE A 532 17.98 -10.49 13.58
C PHE A 532 16.89 -9.53 14.09
N SER A 533 17.23 -8.25 14.11
CA SER A 533 16.50 -7.14 14.71
C SER A 533 17.22 -5.84 14.34
N LYS A 534 16.98 -4.77 15.08
CA LYS A 534 17.66 -3.48 14.95
C LYS A 534 18.92 -3.47 15.80
N TYR A 535 20.07 -3.32 15.15
CA TYR A 535 21.39 -3.29 15.77
C TYR A 535 22.05 -1.93 15.58
N MET A 536 22.79 -1.50 16.58
CA MET A 536 23.54 -0.24 16.56
C MET A 536 24.77 -0.32 17.45
N VAL A 537 25.65 0.65 17.28
CA VAL A 537 26.84 0.81 18.11
C VAL A 537 26.74 2.14 18.85
N VAL A 538 27.08 2.15 20.13
CA VAL A 538 27.09 3.35 20.97
C VAL A 538 28.44 3.52 21.68
N ASP A 539 28.74 4.74 22.13
CA ASP A 539 29.75 4.99 23.16
C ASP A 539 29.27 4.42 24.50
N LYS A 540 30.01 3.43 25.03
CA LYS A 540 29.62 2.72 26.25
C LYS A 540 29.56 3.63 27.48
N TYR A 541 30.37 4.69 27.54
CA TYR A 541 30.43 5.59 28.68
C TYR A 541 29.31 6.60 28.64
N THR A 542 29.03 7.20 27.48
CA THR A 542 27.87 8.07 27.29
C THR A 542 26.57 7.32 27.57
N TRP A 543 26.44 6.09 27.05
CA TRP A 543 25.32 5.21 27.37
C TRP A 543 25.24 4.97 28.88
N PHE A 544 26.29 4.47 29.52
CA PHE A 544 26.29 4.20 30.96
C PHE A 544 26.00 5.46 31.80
N GLU A 545 26.56 6.61 31.44
CA GLU A 545 26.36 7.88 32.13
C GLU A 545 24.89 8.30 32.10
N ALA A 546 24.23 8.19 30.94
CA ALA A 546 22.82 8.49 30.77
C ALA A 546 21.95 7.73 31.78
N TRP A 547 22.28 6.47 32.07
CA TRP A 547 21.57 5.63 33.05
C TRP A 547 22.07 5.80 34.50
N SER A 548 23.28 6.33 34.69
CA SER A 548 23.83 6.67 35.99
C SER A 548 23.22 7.95 36.60
N MET A 549 22.67 8.82 35.74
CA MET A 549 21.97 10.03 36.17
C MET A 549 20.80 9.66 37.09
N GLN A 550 20.83 10.16 38.32
CA GLN A 550 19.74 9.99 39.27
C GLN A 550 18.83 11.20 39.18
N PHE A 551 17.61 11.02 38.71
CA PHE A 551 16.60 12.06 38.75
C PHE A 551 15.99 12.16 40.14
N ASN A 552 15.76 13.38 40.58
CA ASN A 552 14.91 13.63 41.73
C ASN A 552 13.46 13.72 41.24
N TYR A 553 12.81 12.56 41.04
CA TYR A 553 11.38 12.41 40.74
C TYR A 553 10.48 12.77 41.93
N ASN A 554 10.86 13.82 42.63
CA ASN A 554 10.21 14.35 43.83
C ASN A 554 10.59 15.85 43.91
N PRO A 555 10.14 16.67 42.93
CA PRO A 555 10.61 18.05 42.73
C PRO A 555 10.10 19.02 43.79
N GLY A 556 9.13 18.65 44.63
CA GLY A 556 8.63 19.47 45.75
C GLY A 556 9.64 19.70 46.89
N ARG A 557 10.95 19.50 46.67
CA ARG A 557 11.99 19.41 47.70
C ARG A 557 13.08 20.47 47.65
N GLU A 558 12.96 21.47 46.77
CA GLU A 558 13.63 22.76 47.02
C GLU A 558 12.67 23.69 47.76
N HIS A 559 13.12 24.19 48.91
CA HIS A 559 12.36 25.10 49.76
C HIS A 559 12.19 26.45 49.04
N VAL A 560 11.14 26.58 48.23
CA VAL A 560 10.63 27.87 47.78
C VAL A 560 9.53 28.27 48.76
N ASP A 561 9.75 29.37 49.48
CA ASP A 561 8.84 29.94 50.47
C ASP A 561 7.38 29.96 49.98
N GLY A 562 6.60 28.93 50.33
CA GLY A 562 5.23 28.77 49.86
C GLY A 562 4.57 27.51 50.43
N ASP A 563 3.44 27.70 51.08
CA ASP A 563 2.68 26.72 51.86
C ASP A 563 2.03 25.66 50.96
N TYR A 564 2.78 24.65 50.48
CA TYR A 564 2.21 23.49 49.78
C TYR A 564 1.69 22.45 50.77
N ALA A 565 0.41 22.14 50.65
CA ALA A 565 -0.31 21.21 51.51
C ALA A 565 -0.24 19.78 50.96
N GLY A 566 0.71 18.95 51.41
CA GLY A 566 0.69 17.53 51.00
C GLY A 566 1.74 16.56 51.59
N TYR A 567 2.86 17.04 52.14
CA TYR A 567 3.98 16.16 52.53
C TYR A 567 3.71 15.19 53.71
N GLU A 568 4.05 13.89 53.56
CA GLU A 568 4.18 12.90 54.66
C GLU A 568 5.65 12.73 55.11
N LYS A 569 5.95 12.97 56.39
CA LYS A 569 7.28 12.81 57.04
C LYS A 569 7.54 11.35 57.38
N ASN A 570 8.73 10.81 57.10
CA ASN A 570 9.06 9.45 57.54
C ASN A 570 9.78 9.45 58.89
N TYR A 571 9.13 8.88 59.90
CA TYR A 571 9.75 8.59 61.19
C TYR A 571 10.05 7.10 61.26
N THR A 572 11.34 6.75 61.12
CA THR A 572 11.77 5.35 60.98
C THR A 572 12.62 4.88 62.15
N VAL A 573 12.40 3.65 62.60
CA VAL A 573 13.29 2.96 63.55
C VAL A 573 13.92 1.75 62.86
N LEU A 574 15.22 1.82 62.61
CA LEU A 574 16.00 0.67 62.15
C LEU A 574 16.27 -0.26 63.33
N THR A 575 15.62 -1.41 63.34
CA THR A 575 15.70 -2.41 64.41
C THR A 575 16.49 -3.62 63.92
N ILE A 576 17.77 -3.64 64.26
CA ILE A 576 18.75 -4.53 63.63
C ILE A 576 19.18 -5.62 64.61
N ASP A 577 18.93 -6.87 64.24
CA ASP A 577 19.36 -8.03 64.99
C ASP A 577 20.90 -8.12 65.04
N CYS A 578 21.40 -8.33 66.25
CA CYS A 578 22.79 -8.46 66.60
C CYS A 578 23.09 -9.81 67.28
N SER A 579 22.19 -10.78 67.18
CA SER A 579 22.30 -12.12 67.75
C SER A 579 23.56 -12.87 67.28
N GLY A 580 23.89 -13.96 67.96
CA GLY A 580 25.04 -14.79 67.59
C GLY A 580 24.94 -15.43 66.21
N SER A 581 23.73 -15.74 65.73
CA SER A 581 23.49 -16.34 64.40
C SER A 581 23.92 -15.43 63.26
N MET A 582 23.87 -14.11 63.46
CA MET A 582 24.37 -13.15 62.47
C MET A 582 25.85 -13.32 62.13
N SER A 583 26.64 -14.02 62.97
CA SER A 583 28.03 -14.36 62.63
C SER A 583 28.18 -15.39 61.51
N SER A 584 27.16 -16.21 61.26
CA SER A 584 27.14 -17.15 60.14
C SER A 584 26.44 -16.59 58.91
N ASN A 585 25.37 -15.80 59.07
CA ASN A 585 24.60 -15.29 57.93
C ASN A 585 25.11 -13.95 57.39
N ASP A 586 25.61 -13.06 58.25
CA ASP A 586 26.13 -11.73 57.87
C ASP A 586 27.36 -11.33 58.73
N PRO A 587 28.51 -12.00 58.52
CA PRO A 587 29.70 -11.78 59.34
C PRO A 587 30.25 -10.36 59.20
N ILE A 588 30.59 -9.75 60.33
CA ILE A 588 31.16 -8.39 60.34
C ILE A 588 32.62 -8.44 59.94
N SER A 589 32.98 -7.65 58.95
CA SER A 589 34.35 -7.45 58.45
C SER A 589 34.84 -6.02 58.67
N ILE A 590 36.13 -5.78 58.43
CA ILE A 590 36.75 -4.46 58.44
C ILE A 590 36.88 -3.99 56.99
N ARG A 591 36.48 -2.75 56.68
CA ARG A 591 36.61 -2.17 55.35
C ARG A 591 38.08 -2.17 54.89
N SER A 592 38.34 -2.67 53.68
CA SER A 592 39.69 -2.78 53.12
C SER A 592 40.27 -1.45 52.59
N ASN A 593 39.41 -0.47 52.25
CA ASN A 593 39.79 0.75 51.52
C ASN A 593 39.55 2.02 52.35
N ILE A 594 40.28 2.20 53.45
CA ILE A 594 40.19 3.42 54.27
C ILE A 594 41.14 4.48 53.68
N ASN A 595 40.57 5.40 52.89
CA ASN A 595 41.34 6.38 52.11
C ASN A 595 41.30 7.81 52.66
N SER A 596 40.50 8.07 53.71
CA SER A 596 40.39 9.38 54.34
C SER A 596 40.20 9.31 55.86
N ALA A 597 40.44 10.43 56.55
CA ALA A 597 40.13 10.56 57.98
C ALA A 597 38.61 10.48 58.27
N TYR A 598 37.78 10.72 57.25
CA TYR A 598 36.34 10.51 57.33
C TYR A 598 36.01 9.01 57.29
N ASP A 599 36.58 8.26 56.34
CA ASP A 599 36.36 6.81 56.19
C ASP A 599 36.90 6.01 57.38
N ALA A 600 37.94 6.52 58.03
CA ALA A 600 38.51 5.93 59.24
C ALA A 600 37.54 5.89 60.43
N GLN A 601 36.42 6.63 60.37
CA GLN A 601 35.38 6.61 61.39
C GLN A 601 34.38 5.44 61.20
N PHE A 602 34.33 4.82 60.01
CA PHE A 602 33.37 3.79 59.62
C PHE A 602 34.05 2.46 59.29
N THR A 603 34.88 1.97 60.20
CA THR A 603 35.78 0.82 59.94
C THR A 603 35.08 -0.52 59.73
N ARG A 604 33.85 -0.70 60.26
CA ARG A 604 33.14 -1.99 60.25
C ARG A 604 32.12 -2.03 59.13
N THR A 605 31.97 -3.18 58.49
CA THR A 605 30.98 -3.40 57.42
C THR A 605 30.46 -4.83 57.41
N CYS A 606 29.24 -4.99 56.92
CA CYS A 606 28.49 -6.23 56.69
C CYS A 606 27.21 -5.86 55.92
N GLY A 607 26.47 -6.84 55.38
CA GLY A 607 25.26 -6.61 54.60
C GLY A 607 24.24 -5.71 55.30
N ARG A 608 24.00 -5.91 56.60
CA ARG A 608 23.04 -5.06 57.34
C ARG A 608 23.53 -3.64 57.62
N ILE A 609 24.84 -3.43 57.73
CA ILE A 609 25.41 -2.08 57.79
C ILE A 609 25.25 -1.42 56.43
N SER A 610 25.64 -2.10 55.34
CA SER A 610 25.55 -1.56 53.98
C SER A 610 24.11 -1.21 53.58
N ALA A 611 23.15 -2.09 53.88
CA ALA A 611 21.73 -1.86 53.60
C ALA A 611 21.18 -0.67 54.41
N SER A 612 21.52 -0.59 55.69
CA SER A 612 21.11 0.54 56.55
C SER A 612 21.78 1.86 56.12
N GLU A 613 23.04 1.84 55.70
CA GLU A 613 23.73 3.03 55.17
C GLU A 613 23.12 3.50 53.86
N LYS A 614 22.71 2.57 52.99
CA LYS A 614 21.99 2.89 51.76
C LYS A 614 20.63 3.52 52.08
N PHE A 615 19.84 2.95 52.99
CA PHE A 615 18.61 3.57 53.48
C PHE A 615 18.86 4.98 54.04
N ILE A 616 19.87 5.16 54.90
CA ILE A 616 20.20 6.48 55.48
C ILE A 616 20.58 7.48 54.39
N SER A 617 21.29 7.04 53.35
CA SER A 617 21.65 7.92 52.23
C SER A 617 20.45 8.41 51.41
N LEU A 618 19.31 7.70 51.52
CA LEU A 618 18.05 8.05 50.86
C LEU A 618 17.16 8.95 51.72
N MET A 619 17.51 9.21 52.99
CA MET A 619 16.72 10.07 53.88
C MET A 619 16.67 11.53 53.39
N MET A 620 15.50 12.15 53.48
CA MET A 620 15.28 13.56 53.13
C MET A 620 15.18 14.46 54.37
N GLY A 621 15.14 15.79 54.17
CA GLY A 621 15.42 16.78 55.23
C GLY A 621 14.57 16.71 56.50
N ASP A 622 13.30 16.32 56.40
CA ASP A 622 12.38 16.21 57.55
C ASP A 622 12.21 14.77 58.06
N ASP A 623 12.89 13.80 57.44
CA ASP A 623 12.86 12.40 57.88
C ASP A 623 13.72 12.22 59.13
N LEU A 624 13.18 11.50 60.10
CA LEU A 624 13.91 11.17 61.32
C LEU A 624 14.08 9.67 61.42
N THR A 625 15.33 9.25 61.53
CA THR A 625 15.66 7.84 61.74
C THR A 625 16.27 7.65 63.11
N SER A 626 15.96 6.52 63.75
CA SER A 626 16.63 6.04 64.96
C SER A 626 17.17 4.64 64.74
N ILE A 627 18.12 4.22 65.58
CA ILE A 627 18.77 2.92 65.48
C ILE A 627 18.64 2.18 66.80
N VAL A 628 17.98 1.03 66.74
CA VAL A 628 17.85 0.06 67.83
C VAL A 628 18.55 -1.22 67.41
N LEU A 629 19.48 -1.69 68.24
CA LEU A 629 20.12 -2.99 68.05
C LEU A 629 19.57 -3.97 69.08
N PHE A 630 19.43 -5.24 68.75
CA PHE A 630 18.92 -6.20 69.74
C PHE A 630 19.60 -7.56 69.72
N ASP A 631 19.61 -8.20 70.89
CA ASP A 631 19.96 -9.61 71.09
C ASP A 631 18.90 -10.28 72.02
N ASN A 632 19.26 -10.72 73.22
CA ASN A 632 18.29 -11.01 74.30
C ASN A 632 17.74 -9.71 74.93
N TYR A 633 18.35 -8.57 74.63
CA TYR A 633 17.94 -7.24 75.08
C TYR A 633 17.96 -6.26 73.92
N ALA A 634 17.19 -5.17 74.01
CA ALA A 634 17.26 -4.07 73.05
C ALA A 634 18.15 -2.93 73.55
N PHE A 635 18.92 -2.35 72.64
CA PHE A 635 19.87 -1.26 72.90
C PHE A 635 19.61 -0.11 71.93
N ASN A 636 19.17 1.03 72.47
CA ASN A 636 19.03 2.25 71.69
C ASN A 636 20.42 2.81 71.40
N LYS A 637 20.81 2.88 70.13
CA LYS A 637 22.13 3.38 69.69
C LYS A 637 22.08 4.79 69.16
N MET A 638 20.98 5.15 68.51
CA MET A 638 20.76 6.51 68.06
C MET A 638 19.30 6.88 68.31
N ALA A 639 19.08 8.06 68.90
CA ALA A 639 17.75 8.64 69.00
C ALA A 639 17.29 9.11 67.61
N MET A 640 16.01 9.47 67.47
CA MET A 640 15.50 10.00 66.20
C MET A 640 16.23 11.28 65.80
N THR A 641 16.84 11.27 64.62
CA THR A 641 17.59 12.39 64.03
C THR A 641 17.59 12.27 62.50
N ASP A 642 17.73 13.42 61.85
CA ASP A 642 18.00 13.64 60.43
C ASP A 642 19.51 13.63 60.11
N ASP A 643 20.39 13.67 61.13
CA ASP A 643 21.84 13.69 60.96
C ASP A 643 22.35 12.32 60.49
N GLN A 644 22.46 12.19 59.16
CA GLN A 644 22.96 10.99 58.48
C GLN A 644 24.36 10.58 58.97
N HIS A 645 25.21 11.53 59.38
CA HIS A 645 26.54 11.21 59.88
C HIS A 645 26.47 10.55 61.28
N GLN A 646 25.64 11.06 62.18
CA GLN A 646 25.39 10.42 63.48
C GLN A 646 24.77 9.05 63.33
N LEU A 647 23.82 8.88 62.39
CA LEU A 647 23.21 7.57 62.11
C LEU A 647 24.24 6.55 61.63
N LYS A 648 25.11 6.92 60.69
CA LYS A 648 26.23 6.07 60.24
C LYS A 648 27.18 5.70 61.39
N LEU A 649 27.46 6.62 62.32
CA LEU A 649 28.25 6.32 63.52
C LEU A 649 27.51 5.35 64.46
N GLY A 650 26.19 5.47 64.57
CA GLY A 650 25.32 4.54 65.29
C GLY A 650 25.46 3.10 64.78
N LEU A 651 25.46 2.91 63.46
CA LEU A 651 25.61 1.60 62.81
C LEU A 651 26.95 0.91 63.11
N GLN A 652 28.01 1.66 63.43
CA GLN A 652 29.29 1.08 63.83
C GLN A 652 29.22 0.28 65.15
N ASN A 653 28.10 0.34 65.88
CA ASN A 653 27.83 -0.45 67.08
C ASN A 653 27.19 -1.82 66.82
N VAL A 654 26.81 -2.12 65.57
CA VAL A 654 26.24 -3.42 65.15
C VAL A 654 27.14 -4.57 65.59
N CYS A 655 26.63 -5.68 66.14
CA CYS A 655 27.45 -6.77 66.68
C CYS A 655 26.85 -8.15 66.44
N ASN A 656 27.58 -9.22 66.75
CA ASN A 656 27.14 -10.62 66.61
C ASN A 656 27.30 -11.34 67.97
N ARG A 657 26.32 -11.25 68.86
CA ARG A 657 26.33 -11.82 70.21
C ARG A 657 24.93 -12.05 70.76
N GLY A 658 24.77 -12.99 71.70
CA GLY A 658 23.50 -13.22 72.40
C GLY A 658 22.49 -14.04 71.58
N GLY A 659 21.25 -14.11 72.06
CA GLY A 659 20.12 -14.77 71.39
C GLY A 659 19.24 -13.77 70.63
N THR A 660 18.04 -14.20 70.25
CA THR A 660 17.10 -13.43 69.42
C THR A 660 15.76 -13.29 70.16
N GLU A 661 15.48 -12.11 70.72
CA GLU A 661 14.20 -11.81 71.39
C GLU A 661 13.50 -10.58 70.76
N PHE A 662 12.37 -10.79 70.10
CA PHE A 662 11.66 -9.73 69.37
C PHE A 662 10.85 -8.80 70.27
N LEU A 663 10.27 -9.31 71.36
CA LEU A 663 9.48 -8.50 72.29
C LEU A 663 10.24 -7.28 72.84
N PRO A 664 11.45 -7.41 73.42
CA PRO A 664 12.20 -6.24 73.89
C PRO A 664 12.62 -5.32 72.73
N ALA A 665 12.93 -5.87 71.55
CA ALA A 665 13.28 -5.09 70.35
C ALA A 665 12.12 -4.19 69.89
N ILE A 666 10.93 -4.75 69.73
CA ILE A 666 9.72 -4.04 69.33
C ILE A 666 9.32 -3.01 70.39
N GLN A 667 9.35 -3.36 71.68
CA GLN A 667 9.02 -2.44 72.77
C GLN A 667 9.96 -1.23 72.80
N SER A 668 11.26 -1.45 72.63
CA SER A 668 12.25 -0.37 72.60
C SER A 668 12.06 0.52 71.39
N SER A 669 11.77 -0.08 70.22
CA SER A 669 11.57 0.63 68.96
C SER A 669 10.31 1.49 68.97
N LEU A 670 9.19 0.97 69.47
CA LEU A 670 7.98 1.76 69.69
C LEU A 670 8.21 2.91 70.69
N GLY A 671 9.16 2.76 71.62
CA GLY A 671 9.55 3.80 72.56
C GLY A 671 10.45 4.90 71.99
N MET A 672 10.92 4.77 70.74
CA MET A 672 11.73 5.81 70.08
C MET A 672 10.89 6.94 69.50
N PHE A 673 9.60 6.71 69.30
CA PHE A 673 8.65 7.73 68.87
C PHE A 673 8.15 8.56 70.05
N SER A 674 8.07 9.88 69.86
CA SER A 674 7.36 10.78 70.79
C SER A 674 5.85 10.79 70.52
N ASP A 675 5.05 11.13 71.53
CA ASP A 675 3.59 11.25 71.36
C ASP A 675 3.20 12.24 70.24
N SER A 676 4.00 13.30 70.03
CA SER A 676 3.80 14.26 68.93
C SER A 676 4.03 13.64 67.55
N GLN A 677 5.01 12.74 67.42
CA GLN A 677 5.30 12.06 66.15
C GLN A 677 4.23 11.00 65.85
N LEU A 678 3.78 10.27 66.87
CA LEU A 678 2.73 9.25 66.74
C LEU A 678 1.34 9.84 66.43
N THR A 679 1.12 11.12 66.72
CA THR A 679 -0.16 11.80 66.49
C THR A 679 -0.13 12.76 65.29
N ASP A 680 1.01 12.88 64.63
CA ASP A 680 1.15 13.61 63.38
C ASP A 680 0.45 12.84 62.25
N LYS A 681 -0.62 13.43 61.70
CA LYS A 681 -1.40 12.84 60.62
C LYS A 681 -0.68 12.85 59.28
N LYS A 682 0.41 13.62 59.20
CA LYS A 682 1.29 13.73 58.03
C LYS A 682 2.60 12.99 58.27
N ALA A 683 2.62 11.99 59.16
CA ALA A 683 3.84 11.22 59.42
C ALA A 683 3.60 9.71 59.23
N ASN A 684 4.44 9.11 58.40
CA ASN A 684 4.52 7.68 58.22
C ASN A 684 5.47 7.10 59.27
N ASN A 685 4.89 6.66 60.40
CA ASN A 685 5.63 6.08 61.51
C ASN A 685 5.90 4.59 61.23
N ARG A 686 7.18 4.19 61.14
CA ARG A 686 7.56 2.84 60.73
C ARG A 686 8.74 2.26 61.48
N ILE A 687 8.71 0.95 61.68
CA ILE A 687 9.82 0.15 62.23
C ILE A 687 10.27 -0.81 61.14
N ILE A 688 11.56 -0.89 60.87
CA ILE A 688 12.16 -1.94 60.03
C ILE A 688 12.84 -2.94 60.95
N LEU A 689 12.25 -4.12 61.11
CA LEU A 689 12.73 -5.21 61.95
C LEU A 689 13.44 -6.25 61.09
N LEU A 690 14.78 -6.28 61.16
CA LEU A 690 15.63 -7.24 60.47
C LEU A 690 16.09 -8.33 61.44
N SER A 691 15.90 -9.61 61.10
CA SER A 691 16.42 -10.75 61.88
C SER A 691 16.74 -11.97 61.01
N ASP A 692 17.71 -12.77 61.47
CA ASP A 692 18.13 -14.03 60.84
C ASP A 692 17.74 -15.28 61.65
N GLY A 693 16.98 -15.09 62.73
CA GLY A 693 16.73 -16.12 63.72
C GLY A 693 15.27 -16.25 64.16
N ILE A 694 15.05 -17.15 65.11
CA ILE A 694 13.74 -17.47 65.68
C ILE A 694 13.57 -16.71 67.01
N ASP A 695 12.42 -16.05 67.19
CA ASP A 695 12.08 -15.42 68.47
C ASP A 695 12.01 -16.48 69.57
N PHE A 696 12.64 -16.24 70.71
CA PHE A 696 12.63 -17.18 71.83
C PHE A 696 11.26 -17.20 72.55
N TYR A 697 10.45 -16.14 72.41
CA TYR A 697 9.14 -16.00 73.07
C TYR A 697 8.01 -15.53 72.13
N PRO A 698 7.73 -16.22 71.00
CA PRO A 698 6.83 -15.73 69.95
C PRO A 698 5.38 -15.58 70.44
N THR A 699 4.95 -16.42 71.38
CA THR A 699 3.61 -16.33 71.98
C THR A 699 3.41 -15.04 72.77
N GLU A 700 4.42 -14.58 73.52
CA GLU A 700 4.32 -13.35 74.31
C GLU A 700 4.45 -12.12 73.41
N THR A 701 5.33 -12.16 72.39
CA THR A 701 5.46 -11.12 71.35
C THR A 701 4.13 -10.92 70.61
N LYS A 702 3.51 -12.01 70.13
CA LYS A 702 2.20 -11.98 69.46
C LYS A 702 1.10 -11.43 70.36
N LYS A 703 1.02 -11.90 71.61
CA LYS A 703 0.03 -11.44 72.57
C LYS A 703 0.17 -9.95 72.87
N TYR A 704 1.41 -9.45 72.94
CA TYR A 704 1.69 -8.02 73.11
C TYR A 704 1.18 -7.20 71.90
N LEU A 705 1.53 -7.61 70.67
CA LEU A 705 1.11 -6.92 69.44
C LEU A 705 -0.41 -6.92 69.25
N LEU A 706 -1.07 -8.07 69.38
CA LEU A 706 -2.54 -8.16 69.28
C LEU A 706 -3.24 -7.30 70.35
N ASN A 707 -2.64 -7.17 71.52
CA ASN A 707 -3.17 -6.34 72.59
C ASN A 707 -2.98 -4.84 72.33
N LEU A 708 -1.90 -4.45 71.64
CA LEU A 708 -1.56 -3.07 71.30
C LEU A 708 -2.38 -2.57 70.09
N TYR A 709 -2.52 -3.41 69.05
CA TYR A 709 -3.23 -3.10 67.80
C TYR A 709 -4.74 -3.44 67.86
N ASP A 710 -5.27 -3.78 69.04
CA ASP A 710 -6.71 -3.91 69.27
C ASP A 710 -7.40 -2.57 68.98
N GLN A 711 -8.28 -2.58 67.97
CA GLN A 711 -9.00 -1.39 67.51
C GLN A 711 -9.81 -0.70 68.62
N ASN A 712 -10.19 -1.42 69.67
CA ASN A 712 -10.96 -0.90 70.81
C ASN A 712 -10.11 -0.15 71.84
N LYS A 713 -8.79 -0.06 71.66
CA LYS A 713 -7.88 0.62 72.59
C LYS A 713 -7.38 1.96 72.05
N SER A 714 -7.15 2.88 72.98
CA SER A 714 -6.70 4.25 72.72
C SER A 714 -5.17 4.43 72.76
N ASP A 715 -4.39 3.37 72.51
CA ASP A 715 -2.92 3.48 72.44
C ASP A 715 -2.53 4.06 71.08
N VAL A 716 -1.82 5.18 71.06
CA VAL A 716 -1.43 5.87 69.80
C VAL A 716 -0.37 5.11 69.03
N ARG A 717 0.43 4.25 69.68
CA ARG A 717 1.50 3.47 69.04
C ARG A 717 0.99 2.45 68.02
N LYS A 718 -0.32 2.17 67.99
CA LYS A 718 -0.95 1.31 66.97
C LYS A 718 -0.89 1.90 65.55
N CYS A 719 -0.52 3.17 65.38
CA CYS A 719 -0.32 3.79 64.07
C CYS A 719 1.03 3.42 63.42
N VAL A 720 1.95 2.81 64.17
CA VAL A 720 3.27 2.44 63.66
C VAL A 720 3.15 1.17 62.80
N LYS A 721 3.68 1.17 61.59
CA LYS A 721 3.76 -0.05 60.76
C LYS A 721 5.09 -0.76 61.01
N ILE A 722 5.09 -2.09 61.16
CA ILE A 722 6.34 -2.86 61.33
C ILE A 722 6.60 -3.63 60.03
N TYR A 723 7.60 -3.18 59.28
CA TYR A 723 8.17 -3.90 58.17
C TYR A 723 9.16 -4.93 58.71
N THR A 724 9.08 -6.16 58.24
CA THR A 724 9.93 -7.25 58.71
C THR A 724 10.81 -7.77 57.59
N ILE A 725 12.05 -8.11 57.90
CA ILE A 725 12.99 -8.65 56.92
C ILE A 725 13.60 -9.92 57.51
N ALA A 726 13.32 -11.05 56.86
CA ALA A 726 13.91 -12.34 57.16
C ALA A 726 15.24 -12.49 56.39
N LEU A 727 16.35 -12.62 57.11
CA LEU A 727 17.69 -12.73 56.53
C LEU A 727 18.23 -14.17 56.58
N GLY A 728 18.37 -14.79 55.41
CA GLY A 728 18.90 -16.14 55.25
C GLY A 728 17.96 -17.27 55.68
N TYR A 729 18.38 -18.51 55.45
CA TYR A 729 17.55 -19.71 55.62
C TYR A 729 17.20 -20.07 57.09
N GLY A 730 17.74 -19.34 58.07
CA GLY A 730 17.54 -19.61 59.51
C GLY A 730 16.46 -18.75 60.17
N ALA A 731 15.90 -17.78 59.45
CA ALA A 731 14.95 -16.81 59.97
C ALA A 731 13.54 -17.41 60.15
N ASP A 732 12.82 -16.96 61.17
CA ASP A 732 11.40 -17.33 61.39
C ASP A 732 10.47 -16.51 60.48
N GLU A 733 10.50 -16.85 59.18
CA GLU A 733 9.74 -16.14 58.14
C GLU A 733 8.25 -16.06 58.48
N ALA A 734 7.65 -17.16 58.93
CA ALA A 734 6.22 -17.22 59.23
C ALA A 734 5.83 -16.29 60.38
N PHE A 735 6.68 -16.17 61.40
CA PHE A 735 6.40 -15.29 62.52
C PHE A 735 6.69 -13.81 62.21
N LEU A 736 7.74 -13.53 61.43
CA LEU A 736 8.02 -12.18 60.93
C LEU A 736 6.91 -11.67 60.01
N GLU A 737 6.35 -12.54 59.16
CA GLU A 737 5.18 -12.23 58.33
C GLU A 737 3.93 -12.00 59.20
N GLU A 738 3.72 -12.80 60.24
CA GLU A 738 2.64 -12.59 61.21
C GLU A 738 2.76 -11.22 61.94
N ILE A 739 3.97 -10.78 62.28
CA ILE A 739 4.22 -9.46 62.88
C ILE A 739 3.85 -8.33 61.90
N ALA A 740 4.32 -8.41 60.66
CA ALA A 740 3.99 -7.41 59.64
C ALA A 740 2.48 -7.30 59.43
N ASN A 741 1.79 -8.44 59.31
CA ASN A 741 0.35 -8.52 59.13
C ASN A 741 -0.45 -7.92 60.29
N ILE A 742 -0.04 -8.18 61.55
CA ILE A 742 -0.72 -7.59 62.73
C ILE A 742 -0.63 -6.06 62.74
N THR A 743 0.47 -5.51 62.20
CA THR A 743 0.78 -4.08 62.31
C THR A 743 0.52 -3.27 61.04
N GLY A 744 0.10 -3.93 59.95
CA GLY A 744 -0.13 -3.28 58.65
C GLY A 744 1.17 -2.90 57.92
N GLY A 745 2.28 -3.58 58.22
CA GLY A 745 3.53 -3.48 57.46
C GLY A 745 3.67 -4.59 56.42
N VAL A 746 4.82 -4.64 55.75
CA VAL A 746 5.15 -5.64 54.71
C VAL A 746 6.33 -6.50 55.17
N ALA A 747 6.27 -7.79 54.86
CA ALA A 747 7.33 -8.74 55.15
C ALA A 747 8.18 -9.01 53.89
N TYR A 748 9.49 -8.94 54.05
CA TYR A 748 10.48 -9.16 53.00
C TYR A 748 11.41 -10.32 53.36
N LYS A 749 12.05 -10.89 52.33
CA LYS A 749 13.02 -11.98 52.46
C LYS A 749 14.27 -11.64 51.70
N ALA A 750 15.43 -11.77 52.35
CA ALA A 750 16.74 -11.60 51.75
C ALA A 750 17.59 -12.84 52.02
N TYR A 751 18.17 -13.46 51.00
CA TYR A 751 19.13 -14.55 51.14
C TYR A 751 20.57 -14.06 51.02
N THR A 752 20.78 -12.94 50.34
CA THR A 752 22.09 -12.34 50.10
C THR A 752 22.19 -10.92 50.64
N ALA A 753 23.41 -10.44 50.84
CA ALA A 753 23.67 -9.06 51.24
C ALA A 753 23.20 -8.04 50.20
N SER A 754 23.22 -8.39 48.90
CA SER A 754 22.75 -7.52 47.82
C SER A 754 21.22 -7.36 47.85
N GLU A 755 20.48 -8.46 47.96
CA GLU A 755 19.01 -8.41 48.09
C GLU A 755 18.58 -7.61 49.33
N LEU A 756 19.34 -7.71 50.42
CA LEU A 756 19.10 -6.93 51.63
C LEU A 756 19.27 -5.41 51.38
N VAL A 757 20.25 -5.02 50.57
CA VAL A 757 20.46 -3.61 50.17
C VAL A 757 19.33 -3.12 49.28
N ASP A 758 18.84 -3.96 48.37
CA ASP A 758 17.72 -3.63 47.48
C ASP A 758 16.43 -3.43 48.27
N ILE A 759 16.12 -4.32 49.22
CA ILE A 759 14.93 -4.19 50.10
C ILE A 759 15.00 -2.93 50.95
N TYR A 760 16.16 -2.62 51.54
CA TYR A 760 16.32 -1.37 52.30
C TYR A 760 16.24 -0.14 51.39
N SER A 761 16.65 -0.24 50.12
CA SER A 761 16.50 0.83 49.14
C SER A 761 15.03 1.01 48.75
N ASP A 762 14.29 -0.07 48.54
CA ASP A 762 12.85 -0.07 48.24
C ASP A 762 12.04 0.56 49.39
N ILE A 763 12.32 0.16 50.64
CA ILE A 763 11.71 0.77 51.83
C ILE A 763 12.17 2.23 52.03
N GLY A 764 13.41 2.55 51.63
CA GLY A 764 14.04 3.87 51.78
C GLY A 764 13.57 4.91 50.78
N ILE A 765 13.40 4.51 49.52
CA ILE A 765 12.69 5.27 48.49
C ILE A 765 11.21 5.37 48.90
N GLY A 766 10.68 4.32 49.54
CA GLY A 766 9.27 4.21 49.83
C GLY A 766 8.48 4.09 48.53
N GLY A 767 7.27 3.54 48.59
CA GLY A 767 6.33 3.65 47.46
C GLY A 767 5.80 5.08 47.26
N ASP A 768 6.64 6.11 47.41
CA ASP A 768 6.30 7.53 47.33
C ASP A 768 7.11 8.17 46.17
N PHE A 769 6.77 7.77 44.94
CA PHE A 769 6.67 8.78 43.89
C PHE A 769 5.80 9.90 44.47
N ASP A 770 6.15 11.16 44.25
CA ASP A 770 5.12 12.19 44.42
C ASP A 770 4.05 11.87 43.37
N THR A 771 3.01 11.14 43.78
CA THR A 771 1.94 10.68 42.89
C THR A 771 0.90 11.77 42.67
N THR A 772 1.26 13.02 42.96
CA THR A 772 0.45 14.16 42.56
C THR A 772 0.46 14.18 41.04
N ASP A 773 -0.73 14.08 40.49
CA ASP A 773 -1.07 14.13 39.07
C ASP A 773 -2.12 15.23 38.99
N THR A 774 -1.67 16.45 38.70
CA THR A 774 -2.45 17.68 38.85
C THR A 774 -3.55 17.79 37.78
N ASP A 775 -3.31 17.28 36.58
CA ASP A 775 -4.21 17.33 35.43
C ASP A 775 -4.93 16.00 35.14
N GLY A 776 -4.48 14.90 35.73
CA GLY A 776 -5.17 13.62 35.80
C GLY A 776 -4.91 12.69 34.61
N ASP A 777 -3.81 12.87 33.88
CA ASP A 777 -3.45 12.05 32.70
C ASP A 777 -2.75 10.73 33.04
N GLY A 778 -2.41 10.53 34.32
CA GLY A 778 -1.76 9.31 34.81
C GLY A 778 -0.25 9.37 34.87
N LEU A 779 0.41 10.40 34.30
CA LEU A 779 1.77 10.75 34.66
C LEU A 779 1.77 11.57 35.95
N TYR A 780 2.89 11.49 36.68
CA TYR A 780 3.03 12.24 37.92
C TYR A 780 3.79 13.53 37.65
N ASP A 781 3.35 14.65 38.22
CA ASP A 781 3.96 15.99 38.06
C ASP A 781 5.49 15.95 38.23
N ALA A 782 5.93 15.05 39.11
CA ALA A 782 7.31 14.80 39.47
C ALA A 782 8.15 14.11 38.40
N VAL A 783 7.55 13.21 37.63
CA VAL A 783 8.14 12.55 36.45
C VAL A 783 8.35 13.58 35.36
N GLU A 784 7.29 14.32 35.06
CA GLU A 784 7.23 15.31 33.98
C GLU A 784 8.20 16.47 34.21
N SER A 785 8.23 17.00 35.44
CA SER A 785 9.11 18.11 35.82
C SER A 785 10.58 17.73 35.91
N ALA A 786 10.88 16.51 36.38
CA ALA A 786 12.27 16.07 36.57
C ALA A 786 12.91 15.55 35.26
N GLY A 787 12.08 15.19 34.28
CA GLY A 787 12.48 14.62 33.01
C GLY A 787 12.18 13.12 32.92
N ILE A 788 11.44 12.75 31.90
CA ILE A 788 11.01 11.38 31.62
C ILE A 788 12.12 10.69 30.86
N ARG A 789 12.86 9.78 31.51
CA ARG A 789 13.83 8.94 30.79
C ARG A 789 13.08 7.88 29.99
N ILE A 790 13.32 7.80 28.69
CA ILE A 790 12.71 6.81 27.80
C ILE A 790 13.66 5.64 27.48
N GLN A 791 13.19 4.66 26.70
CA GLN A 791 13.89 3.39 26.43
C GLN A 791 15.31 3.60 25.86
N ASN A 792 15.48 4.61 24.99
CA ASN A 792 16.74 4.90 24.30
C ASN A 792 17.72 5.77 25.13
N GLY A 793 17.43 5.97 26.42
CA GLY A 793 18.28 6.70 27.35
C GLY A 793 18.07 8.22 27.35
N ASN A 794 17.36 8.78 26.36
CA ASN A 794 17.04 10.20 26.32
C ASN A 794 16.05 10.60 27.42
N ILE A 795 15.98 11.91 27.62
CA ILE A 795 15.12 12.54 28.60
C ILE A 795 14.22 13.52 27.85
N ILE A 796 12.91 13.29 27.95
CA ILE A 796 11.89 14.19 27.42
C ILE A 796 11.12 14.84 28.57
N TYR A 797 10.31 15.84 28.26
CA TYR A 797 9.58 16.63 29.25
C TYR A 797 8.16 16.87 28.78
N SER A 798 7.21 16.77 29.71
CA SER A 798 5.81 17.15 29.53
C SER A 798 5.41 18.19 30.58
N ASN A 799 4.20 18.74 30.46
CA ASN A 799 3.71 19.80 31.32
C ASN A 799 2.79 19.24 32.42
N PRO A 800 3.20 19.32 33.71
CA PRO A 800 2.51 18.70 34.84
C PRO A 800 1.19 19.36 35.26
N THR A 801 0.62 20.23 34.41
CA THR A 801 -0.61 20.95 34.70
C THR A 801 -1.57 20.97 33.52
N THR A 802 -1.18 20.35 32.41
CA THR A 802 -1.98 20.20 31.22
C THR A 802 -1.81 18.78 30.69
N LYS A 803 -2.87 18.00 30.78
CA LYS A 803 -3.02 16.66 30.23
C LYS A 803 -2.84 16.48 28.72
N HIS A 804 -2.37 17.51 27.99
CA HIS A 804 -2.11 17.49 26.54
C HIS A 804 -1.02 18.55 26.28
N THR A 805 0.24 18.17 26.39
CA THR A 805 1.36 19.11 26.28
C THR A 805 1.51 19.69 24.86
N ASP A 806 1.28 18.89 23.84
CA ASP A 806 1.43 19.18 22.41
C ASP A 806 0.10 19.49 21.67
N THR A 807 -1.03 19.20 22.31
CA THR A 807 -2.42 19.44 21.86
C THR A 807 -2.90 18.61 20.66
N ASP A 808 -2.32 17.44 20.43
CA ASP A 808 -2.74 16.52 19.36
C ASP A 808 -4.08 15.80 19.68
N GLY A 809 -4.36 15.59 20.96
CA GLY A 809 -5.56 14.94 21.48
C GLY A 809 -5.30 13.68 22.31
N LEU A 810 -4.07 13.15 22.35
CA LEU A 810 -3.64 12.12 23.29
C LEU A 810 -3.25 12.76 24.62
N GLU A 811 -3.60 12.11 25.73
CA GLU A 811 -3.11 12.57 27.04
C GLU A 811 -1.65 12.13 27.23
N ASP A 812 -0.81 12.94 27.88
CA ASP A 812 0.64 12.67 27.98
C ASP A 812 0.92 11.27 28.62
N GLY A 813 0.03 10.79 29.50
CA GLY A 813 0.06 9.44 30.08
C GLY A 813 -0.52 8.30 29.21
N GLU A 814 -1.15 8.61 28.08
CA GLU A 814 -1.44 7.65 27.00
C GLU A 814 -0.22 7.45 26.10
N GLU A 815 0.53 8.52 25.85
CA GLU A 815 1.75 8.58 25.04
C GLU A 815 2.95 7.94 25.76
N ILE A 816 3.05 8.11 27.07
CA ILE A 816 4.07 7.47 27.92
C ILE A 816 3.40 6.44 28.84
N ASP A 817 3.82 5.17 28.80
CA ASP A 817 3.38 4.17 29.79
C ASP A 817 3.74 4.66 31.20
N PRO A 818 2.75 4.99 32.06
CA PRO A 818 3.01 5.58 33.37
C PRO A 818 3.64 4.58 34.34
N THR A 819 3.76 3.30 33.95
CA THR A 819 4.42 2.27 34.72
C THR A 819 5.95 2.31 34.49
N PRO A 820 6.75 2.75 35.47
CA PRO A 820 8.19 2.80 35.30
C PRO A 820 8.76 1.38 35.18
N LYS A 821 9.61 1.18 34.19
CA LYS A 821 10.44 -0.01 34.01
C LYS A 821 11.80 0.22 34.64
N HIS A 822 12.54 -0.86 34.87
CA HIS A 822 13.91 -0.79 35.37
C HIS A 822 14.88 -1.32 34.33
N SER A 823 16.01 -0.64 34.18
CA SER A 823 17.16 -1.14 33.46
C SER A 823 18.38 -1.19 34.36
N ASN A 824 19.15 -2.26 34.24
CA ASN A 824 20.43 -2.41 34.92
C ASN A 824 21.52 -2.29 33.85
N LYS A 825 22.35 -1.24 33.95
CA LYS A 825 23.47 -1.02 33.03
C LYS A 825 24.77 -1.34 33.72
N LYS A 826 25.69 -1.99 33.00
CA LYS A 826 26.99 -2.41 33.53
C LYS A 826 28.10 -1.83 32.68
N VAL A 827 29.15 -1.34 33.34
CA VAL A 827 30.41 -1.01 32.68
C VAL A 827 31.55 -1.78 33.33
N TYR A 828 32.44 -2.30 32.50
CA TYR A 828 33.66 -2.98 32.91
C TYR A 828 34.83 -2.01 32.80
N ASP A 829 35.60 -1.87 33.87
CA ASP A 829 36.87 -1.15 33.78
C ASP A 829 37.95 -1.99 33.08
N ILE A 830 39.09 -1.36 32.78
CA ILE A 830 40.26 -2.00 32.15
C ILE A 830 40.87 -3.16 32.97
N PHE A 831 40.41 -3.38 34.21
CA PHE A 831 40.83 -4.47 35.08
C PHE A 831 39.75 -5.56 35.25
N GLY A 832 38.62 -5.43 34.56
CA GLY A 832 37.47 -6.34 34.62
C GLY A 832 36.58 -6.15 35.86
N ASN A 833 36.69 -5.03 36.59
CA ASN A 833 35.76 -4.72 37.67
C ASN A 833 34.45 -4.17 37.09
N VAL A 834 33.33 -4.59 37.66
CA VAL A 834 31.98 -4.18 37.24
C VAL A 834 31.49 -3.01 38.08
N SER A 835 31.14 -1.90 37.43
CA SER A 835 30.26 -0.88 38.00
C SER A 835 28.87 -1.06 37.40
N ALA A 836 27.84 -1.16 38.25
CA ALA A 836 26.47 -1.34 37.82
C ALA A 836 25.61 -0.19 38.33
N VAL A 837 24.77 0.37 37.45
CA VAL A 837 23.75 1.37 37.80
C VAL A 837 22.38 0.82 37.45
N LYS A 838 21.42 1.07 38.34
CA LYS A 838 20.00 0.76 38.10
C LYS A 838 19.29 2.08 37.85
N GLY A 839 18.74 2.23 36.65
CA GLY A 839 17.95 3.38 36.25
C GLY A 839 16.49 2.98 36.01
N TYR A 840 15.58 3.89 36.30
CA TYR A 840 14.20 3.78 35.83
C TYR A 840 14.08 4.42 34.45
N TYR A 841 13.15 3.91 33.65
CA TYR A 841 12.72 4.52 32.39
C TYR A 841 11.23 4.25 32.16
N PHE A 842 10.61 5.00 31.28
CA PHE A 842 9.22 4.86 30.86
C PHE A 842 9.17 4.42 29.40
N VAL A 843 8.11 3.70 29.03
CA VAL A 843 7.93 3.24 27.65
C VAL A 843 7.21 4.34 26.89
N MET A 844 7.91 5.00 25.98
CA MET A 844 7.34 5.96 25.04
C MET A 844 6.62 5.23 23.92
N LYS A 845 5.41 5.68 23.60
CA LYS A 845 4.61 5.31 22.43
C LYS A 845 4.51 6.44 21.42
N SER A 846 4.55 7.68 21.88
CA SER A 846 4.73 8.92 21.12
C SER A 846 5.41 9.95 22.04
N ASP A 847 5.99 11.01 21.50
CA ASP A 847 6.64 12.10 22.23
C ASP A 847 5.61 13.16 22.64
N PRO A 848 5.21 13.26 23.92
CA PRO A 848 4.17 14.20 24.39
C PRO A 848 4.49 15.68 24.17
N SER A 849 5.70 16.01 23.71
CA SER A 849 6.08 17.37 23.34
C SER A 849 5.88 17.70 21.86
N LYS A 850 5.45 16.72 21.04
CA LYS A 850 5.29 16.84 19.59
C LYS A 850 3.96 16.23 19.15
N ASN A 851 3.21 16.99 18.36
CA ASN A 851 1.92 16.56 17.83
C ASN A 851 1.96 15.53 16.70
N ASP A 852 3.17 15.12 16.32
CA ASP A 852 3.56 14.28 15.19
C ASP A 852 5.02 13.91 15.51
N THR A 853 5.17 12.73 16.11
CA THR A 853 6.41 12.34 16.77
C THR A 853 7.49 11.97 15.77
N ASP A 854 7.13 11.27 14.71
CA ASP A 854 8.05 10.81 13.68
C ASP A 854 8.12 11.72 12.45
N GLY A 855 7.22 12.69 12.34
CA GLY A 855 7.26 13.77 11.37
C GLY A 855 6.70 13.40 10.01
N ASP A 856 5.80 12.41 9.92
CA ASP A 856 5.20 11.98 8.65
C ASP A 856 3.89 12.70 8.28
N LEU A 857 3.52 13.74 9.05
CA LEU A 857 2.31 14.58 8.98
C LEU A 857 1.05 13.96 9.56
N ASP A 858 1.09 12.68 9.96
CA ASP A 858 -0.01 12.09 10.71
C ASP A 858 0.18 12.40 12.20
N LYS A 859 -0.89 12.86 12.83
CA LYS A 859 -0.83 13.17 14.25
C LYS A 859 -0.85 11.87 15.04
N ASP A 860 -0.10 11.82 16.14
CA ASP A 860 0.05 10.61 16.94
C ASP A 860 -1.29 9.99 17.40
N ASN A 861 -2.32 10.81 17.59
CA ASN A 861 -3.67 10.35 17.95
C ASN A 861 -4.43 9.57 16.86
N ILE A 862 -4.06 9.72 15.60
CA ILE A 862 -4.66 9.04 14.44
C ILE A 862 -3.66 8.12 13.72
N ASP A 863 -2.38 8.28 13.98
CA ASP A 863 -1.30 7.49 13.41
C ASP A 863 -1.25 6.09 14.07
N PRO A 864 -1.36 4.99 13.30
CA PRO A 864 -1.16 3.64 13.82
C PRO A 864 0.29 3.35 14.24
N HIS A 865 1.26 4.14 13.80
CA HIS A 865 2.69 3.92 13.88
C HIS A 865 3.54 5.14 14.34
N PRO A 866 3.19 5.85 15.43
CA PRO A 866 3.74 7.16 15.86
C PRO A 866 5.22 7.22 16.27
N LEU A 867 5.98 6.14 16.08
CA LEU A 867 7.42 6.11 16.30
C LEU A 867 8.17 5.72 15.03
N ARG A 868 7.46 5.57 13.92
CA ARG A 868 7.95 4.99 12.69
C ARG A 868 7.45 5.81 11.52
N TYR A 869 8.30 6.72 11.07
CA TYR A 869 8.04 7.54 9.89
C TYR A 869 7.58 6.66 8.73
N GLN A 870 6.32 6.82 8.34
CA GLN A 870 5.75 6.13 7.20
C GLN A 870 5.09 7.14 6.29
N LEU A 871 5.81 7.48 5.23
CA LEU A 871 5.35 8.40 4.21
C LEU A 871 3.89 8.14 3.78
N ASN A 872 2.99 9.02 4.22
CA ASN A 872 1.56 9.05 3.89
C ASN A 872 0.76 7.80 4.35
N ASP A 873 1.19 7.11 5.41
CA ASP A 873 0.52 5.93 6.01
C ASP A 873 -0.98 6.11 6.23
N CYS A 874 -1.39 7.14 6.99
CA CYS A 874 -2.80 7.26 7.33
C CYS A 874 -3.58 7.71 6.10
N PHE A 875 -2.96 8.51 5.25
CA PHE A 875 -3.54 8.91 3.97
C PHE A 875 -3.82 7.71 3.07
N ILE A 876 -2.91 6.73 3.03
CA ILE A 876 -3.04 5.47 2.28
C ILE A 876 -4.25 4.68 2.78
N ASP A 877 -4.34 4.42 4.08
CA ASP A 877 -5.46 3.69 4.68
C ASP A 877 -6.80 4.40 4.45
N LYS A 878 -6.80 5.74 4.56
CA LYS A 878 -8.01 6.55 4.34
C LYS A 878 -8.43 6.57 2.87
N ILE A 879 -7.50 6.43 1.93
CA ILE A 879 -7.83 6.28 0.51
C ILE A 879 -8.48 4.92 0.25
N GLU A 880 -7.95 3.84 0.83
CA GLU A 880 -8.54 2.49 0.70
C GLU A 880 -9.96 2.45 1.28
N ASP A 881 -10.17 3.02 2.48
CA ASP A 881 -11.50 3.18 3.09
C ASP A 881 -12.47 3.92 2.14
N LEU A 882 -11.99 4.98 1.48
CA LEU A 882 -12.79 5.81 0.57
C LEU A 882 -13.12 5.08 -0.75
N GLU A 883 -12.20 4.25 -1.25
CA GLU A 883 -12.40 3.37 -2.41
C GLU A 883 -13.46 2.30 -2.12
N ASP A 884 -13.44 1.68 -0.94
CA ASP A 884 -14.49 0.74 -0.49
C ASP A 884 -15.88 1.41 -0.49
N TYR A 885 -15.99 2.63 0.02
CA TYR A 885 -17.24 3.40 -0.04
C TYR A 885 -17.64 3.75 -1.47
N ALA A 886 -16.67 4.04 -2.35
CA ALA A 886 -16.91 4.30 -3.76
C ALA A 886 -17.45 3.07 -4.49
N ASP A 887 -16.93 1.89 -4.15
CA ASP A 887 -17.39 0.58 -4.61
C ASP A 887 -18.86 0.35 -4.25
N GLU A 888 -19.24 0.56 -2.98
CA GLU A 888 -20.61 0.36 -2.49
C GLU A 888 -21.63 1.38 -3.05
N TYR A 889 -21.17 2.57 -3.44
CA TYR A 889 -22.04 3.67 -3.85
C TYR A 889 -22.74 3.42 -5.20
N ASN A 890 -24.08 3.43 -5.22
CA ASN A 890 -24.90 3.22 -6.43
C ASN A 890 -25.64 4.50 -6.86
N GLY A 891 -24.90 5.56 -7.23
CA GLY A 891 -25.41 6.87 -7.67
C GLY A 891 -25.52 7.05 -9.20
N ASN A 892 -26.05 8.20 -9.65
CA ASN A 892 -26.36 8.47 -11.06
C ASN A 892 -25.15 8.78 -11.96
N ALA A 893 -23.97 9.14 -11.43
CA ALA A 893 -22.77 9.40 -12.24
C ALA A 893 -22.10 8.12 -12.78
N VAL A 894 -22.52 6.97 -12.25
CA VAL A 894 -21.92 5.65 -12.46
C VAL A 894 -22.15 5.13 -13.90
N ASP A 895 -23.25 5.51 -14.56
CA ASP A 895 -23.58 5.07 -15.93
C ASP A 895 -22.68 5.70 -17.02
N TRP A 896 -22.11 6.88 -16.76
CA TRP A 896 -21.20 7.57 -17.70
C TRP A 896 -19.76 7.06 -17.56
N LEU A 897 -19.32 6.78 -16.33
CA LEU A 897 -17.97 6.26 -16.03
C LEU A 897 -17.74 4.85 -16.58
N MET A 898 -18.74 3.97 -16.40
CA MET A 898 -18.71 2.60 -16.94
C MET A 898 -18.66 2.56 -18.48
N LYS A 899 -19.04 3.63 -19.17
CA LYS A 899 -19.00 3.72 -20.64
C LYS A 899 -17.59 3.89 -21.20
N TYR A 900 -16.66 4.45 -20.41
CA TYR A 900 -15.28 4.74 -20.83
C TYR A 900 -14.24 3.85 -20.15
N SER A 901 -14.66 2.80 -19.42
CA SER A 901 -13.75 1.88 -18.71
C SER A 901 -12.81 2.58 -17.73
N ILE A 902 -13.29 3.67 -17.12
CA ILE A 902 -12.66 4.30 -15.96
C ILE A 902 -13.16 3.55 -14.74
N ASP A 903 -12.24 2.99 -13.96
CA ASP A 903 -12.54 2.38 -12.67
C ASP A 903 -13.25 3.42 -11.78
N LYS A 904 -14.49 3.07 -11.42
CA LYS A 904 -15.47 3.97 -10.81
C LYS A 904 -14.97 4.46 -9.46
N GLU A 905 -14.28 3.58 -8.75
CA GLU A 905 -13.76 3.76 -7.40
C GLU A 905 -12.78 4.93 -7.37
N TYR A 906 -11.75 4.90 -8.23
CA TYR A 906 -10.71 5.93 -8.28
C TYR A 906 -11.23 7.28 -8.77
N TRP A 907 -12.15 7.26 -9.74
CA TRP A 907 -12.76 8.52 -10.20
C TRP A 907 -13.58 9.19 -9.09
N LEU A 908 -14.38 8.41 -8.35
CA LEU A 908 -15.17 8.91 -7.23
C LEU A 908 -14.27 9.38 -6.08
N THR A 909 -13.18 8.69 -5.78
CA THR A 909 -12.14 9.09 -4.82
C THR A 909 -11.52 10.44 -5.17
N LEU A 910 -11.06 10.62 -6.42
CA LEU A 910 -10.48 11.89 -6.88
C LEU A 910 -11.52 13.03 -6.88
N MET A 911 -12.78 12.75 -7.24
CA MET A 911 -13.88 13.72 -7.15
C MET A 911 -14.23 14.11 -5.72
N PHE A 912 -14.16 13.16 -4.80
CA PHE A 912 -14.38 13.39 -3.39
C PHE A 912 -13.32 14.32 -2.82
N ILE A 913 -12.03 14.04 -3.05
CA ILE A 913 -10.91 14.88 -2.57
C ILE A 913 -10.99 16.29 -3.18
N ARG A 914 -11.27 16.40 -4.48
CA ARG A 914 -11.49 17.68 -5.17
C ARG A 914 -12.69 18.47 -4.61
N SER A 915 -13.67 17.80 -4.02
CA SER A 915 -14.89 18.45 -3.51
C SER A 915 -14.63 19.43 -2.37
N PHE A 916 -13.50 19.28 -1.67
CA PHE A 916 -13.12 20.07 -0.52
C PHE A 916 -12.38 21.36 -0.87
N ALA A 917 -12.34 21.78 -2.15
CA ALA A 917 -11.72 23.03 -2.59
C ALA A 917 -12.37 24.28 -1.93
N ASP A 918 -11.81 24.60 -0.76
CA ASP A 918 -11.85 25.76 0.11
C ASP A 918 -13.14 26.21 0.80
N GLY A 919 -13.18 25.88 2.09
CA GLY A 919 -13.97 26.58 3.10
C GLY A 919 -13.34 27.91 3.52
N THR A 920 -13.79 29.02 2.93
CA THR A 920 -14.22 30.19 3.73
C THR A 920 -15.30 30.95 2.94
N ASN A 921 -16.51 31.01 3.48
CA ASN A 921 -17.58 31.95 3.13
C ASN A 921 -17.49 32.62 1.72
N GLY A 922 -17.68 31.81 0.67
CA GLY A 922 -18.17 32.24 -0.64
C GLY A 922 -17.40 33.33 -1.40
N THR A 923 -16.07 33.47 -1.27
CA THR A 923 -15.33 34.50 -2.06
C THR A 923 -13.88 34.18 -2.50
N SER A 924 -13.31 32.98 -2.36
CA SER A 924 -11.99 32.66 -2.95
C SER A 924 -12.10 31.80 -4.23
N ASN A 925 -11.30 32.16 -5.25
CA ASN A 925 -11.50 31.86 -6.67
C ASN A 925 -11.02 30.49 -7.17
N TYR A 926 -10.77 29.49 -6.32
CA TYR A 926 -10.35 28.16 -6.81
C TYR A 926 -11.48 27.34 -7.46
N VAL A 927 -12.75 27.71 -7.18
CA VAL A 927 -13.94 27.24 -7.90
C VAL A 927 -14.47 28.33 -8.87
N GLY A 928 -13.70 29.41 -9.04
CA GLY A 928 -14.04 30.58 -9.87
C GLY A 928 -13.41 30.57 -11.26
N GLY A 929 -12.55 29.60 -11.58
CA GLY A 929 -12.08 29.30 -12.93
C GLY A 929 -12.81 28.07 -13.49
N ASN A 930 -12.90 27.98 -14.82
CA ASN A 930 -13.63 26.94 -15.58
C ASN A 930 -13.08 25.49 -15.43
N TRP A 931 -12.51 25.11 -14.28
CA TRP A 931 -12.19 23.73 -13.92
C TRP A 931 -13.36 22.74 -14.04
N PRO A 932 -14.64 23.12 -13.84
CA PRO A 932 -15.78 22.24 -14.15
C PRO A 932 -15.87 21.84 -15.63
N VAL A 933 -15.24 22.60 -16.55
CA VAL A 933 -15.30 22.34 -18.00
C VAL A 933 -14.23 21.34 -18.46
N VAL A 934 -13.13 21.20 -17.71
CA VAL A 934 -11.98 20.35 -18.10
C VAL A 934 -11.95 18.99 -17.38
N ALA A 935 -12.68 18.86 -16.26
CA ALA A 935 -12.61 17.71 -15.35
C ALA A 935 -14.00 17.18 -14.88
N ASN A 936 -15.09 17.62 -15.53
CA ASN A 936 -16.49 17.29 -15.20
C ASN A 936 -16.99 17.79 -13.81
N GLU A 937 -18.30 17.70 -13.56
CA GLU A 937 -18.96 18.10 -12.30
C GLU A 937 -18.68 17.12 -11.15
N ILE A 938 -18.46 17.64 -9.93
CA ILE A 938 -18.31 16.84 -8.69
C ILE A 938 -19.59 16.03 -8.42
N ASP A 939 -19.46 14.72 -8.14
CA ASP A 939 -20.58 13.90 -7.66
C ASP A 939 -20.88 14.20 -6.18
N TRP A 940 -21.68 15.25 -5.95
CA TRP A 940 -22.16 15.60 -4.63
C TRP A 940 -23.01 14.50 -3.97
N GLY A 941 -23.53 13.55 -4.72
CA GLY A 941 -24.24 12.39 -4.20
C GLY A 941 -23.29 11.45 -3.46
N PHE A 942 -22.11 11.18 -4.01
CA PHE A 942 -21.07 10.39 -3.36
C PHE A 942 -20.48 11.10 -2.14
N VAL A 943 -20.18 12.40 -2.26
CA VAL A 943 -19.70 13.23 -1.13
C VAL A 943 -20.67 13.17 0.06
N ASN A 944 -21.97 13.31 -0.20
CA ASN A 944 -22.99 13.17 0.84
C ASN A 944 -23.14 11.74 1.36
N TYR A 945 -22.86 10.73 0.54
CA TYR A 945 -22.92 9.33 0.97
C TYR A 945 -21.81 9.04 1.99
N VAL A 946 -20.56 9.43 1.70
CA VAL A 946 -19.45 9.31 2.66
C VAL A 946 -19.76 10.11 3.92
N TYR A 947 -20.14 11.39 3.81
CA TYR A 947 -20.51 12.23 4.97
C TYR A 947 -21.54 11.59 5.93
N ASN A 948 -22.50 10.83 5.40
CA ASN A 948 -23.57 10.22 6.21
C ASN A 948 -23.22 8.83 6.75
N ASN A 949 -22.29 8.11 6.13
CA ASN A 949 -21.91 6.75 6.55
C ASN A 949 -20.59 6.73 7.33
N ASP A 950 -19.65 7.60 6.98
CA ASP A 950 -18.36 7.79 7.65
C ASP A 950 -17.98 9.28 7.72
N TYR A 951 -18.40 9.90 8.82
CA TYR A 951 -18.17 11.32 9.05
C TYR A 951 -16.69 11.62 9.38
N ASP A 952 -15.98 10.67 9.98
CA ASP A 952 -14.60 10.87 10.40
C ASP A 952 -13.67 10.82 9.18
N LEU A 953 -13.91 9.88 8.26
CA LEU A 953 -13.25 9.83 6.94
C LEU A 953 -13.49 11.11 6.13
N TYR A 954 -14.73 11.61 6.12
CA TYR A 954 -15.06 12.89 5.48
C TYR A 954 -14.28 14.06 6.09
N MET A 955 -14.19 14.12 7.41
CA MET A 955 -13.49 15.19 8.11
C MET A 955 -11.97 15.12 7.93
N TYR A 956 -11.39 13.91 7.79
CA TYR A 956 -9.98 13.70 7.45
C TYR A 956 -9.65 14.42 6.14
N PHE A 957 -10.25 14.01 5.01
CA PHE A 957 -9.98 14.61 3.69
C PHE A 957 -10.38 16.09 3.59
N ASN A 958 -11.37 16.54 4.36
CA ASN A 958 -11.70 17.97 4.43
C ASN A 958 -10.58 18.80 5.08
N ASN A 959 -9.88 18.23 6.07
CA ASN A 959 -8.82 18.90 6.82
C ASN A 959 -7.43 18.68 6.22
N THR A 960 -7.19 17.60 5.48
CA THR A 960 -5.93 17.31 4.77
C THR A 960 -5.83 18.15 3.49
N THR A 961 -4.90 19.09 3.45
CA THR A 961 -4.63 19.93 2.27
C THR A 961 -3.35 19.56 1.54
N GLU A 962 -2.44 18.90 2.23
CA GLU A 962 -1.05 18.69 1.85
C GLU A 962 -0.65 17.26 2.23
N ILE A 963 0.16 16.60 1.40
CA ILE A 963 0.78 15.28 1.66
C ILE A 963 2.25 15.34 1.25
N TYR A 964 3.09 14.44 1.75
CA TYR A 964 4.48 14.38 1.30
C TYR A 964 4.58 13.73 -0.09
N ALA A 965 5.36 14.35 -0.98
CA ALA A 965 5.68 13.86 -2.31
C ALA A 965 6.75 12.76 -2.27
N ASN A 966 7.66 12.84 -1.29
CA ASN A 966 8.79 11.94 -1.11
C ASN A 966 9.28 11.91 0.36
N PRO A 967 10.13 10.93 0.72
CA PRO A 967 10.73 10.83 2.06
C PRO A 967 11.64 11.99 2.47
N ASP A 968 12.01 12.87 1.52
CA ASP A 968 12.89 14.03 1.78
C ASP A 968 12.11 15.25 2.31
N GLY A 969 10.79 15.09 2.51
CA GLY A 969 9.93 16.09 3.15
C GLY A 969 9.36 17.12 2.18
N GLU A 970 9.40 16.89 0.87
CA GLU A 970 8.73 17.75 -0.11
C GLU A 970 7.21 17.58 0.00
N ILE A 971 6.45 18.67 0.05
CA ILE A 971 5.00 18.65 0.25
C ILE A 971 4.29 19.01 -1.05
N VAL A 972 3.21 18.29 -1.37
CA VAL A 972 2.32 18.58 -2.51
C VAL A 972 0.90 18.87 -2.03
N ASP A 973 0.24 19.81 -2.70
CA ASP A 973 -1.18 20.11 -2.48
C ASP A 973 -2.04 18.95 -3.02
N LEU A 974 -2.70 18.27 -2.09
CA LEU A 974 -3.51 17.08 -2.35
C LEU A 974 -4.70 17.37 -3.29
N ARG A 975 -5.29 18.56 -3.18
CA ARG A 975 -6.47 18.96 -3.97
C ARG A 975 -6.06 19.31 -5.39
N HIS A 976 -4.90 19.95 -5.57
CA HIS A 976 -4.29 20.18 -6.87
C HIS A 976 -3.88 18.89 -7.57
N LEU A 977 -3.28 17.96 -6.83
CA LEU A 977 -2.93 16.63 -7.34
C LEU A 977 -4.17 15.90 -7.84
N ALA A 978 -5.25 15.86 -7.03
CA ALA A 978 -6.51 15.23 -7.40
C ALA A 978 -7.16 15.89 -8.64
N ALA A 979 -7.13 17.22 -8.73
CA ALA A 979 -7.63 17.96 -9.89
C ALA A 979 -6.83 17.66 -11.16
N THR A 980 -5.50 17.58 -11.05
CA THR A 980 -4.58 17.28 -12.16
C THR A 980 -4.78 15.85 -12.66
N ALA A 981 -4.85 14.88 -11.74
CA ALA A 981 -5.13 13.48 -12.06
C ALA A 981 -6.48 13.30 -12.77
N THR A 982 -7.52 14.00 -12.31
CA THR A 982 -8.84 13.99 -12.95
C THR A 982 -8.78 14.46 -14.41
N VAL A 983 -8.07 15.55 -14.69
CA VAL A 983 -7.94 16.09 -16.05
C VAL A 983 -7.20 15.12 -16.97
N TYR A 984 -6.19 14.42 -16.45
CA TYR A 984 -5.43 13.43 -17.21
C TYR A 984 -6.30 12.23 -17.62
N ILE A 985 -7.07 11.69 -16.68
CA ILE A 985 -8.05 10.61 -16.92
C ILE A 985 -9.11 11.08 -17.94
N TYR A 986 -9.55 12.34 -17.87
CA TYR A 986 -10.57 12.86 -18.79
C TYR A 986 -10.06 13.14 -20.22
N LYS A 987 -8.81 13.60 -20.39
CA LYS A 987 -8.27 13.98 -21.71
C LYS A 987 -7.75 12.81 -22.55
N THR A 988 -7.32 11.72 -21.90
CA THR A 988 -6.78 10.54 -22.59
C THR A 988 -7.86 9.83 -23.43
N ASP A 989 -9.13 9.87 -23.02
CA ASP A 989 -10.23 9.21 -23.75
C ASP A 989 -10.93 10.08 -24.83
N LEU A 990 -10.74 11.40 -24.84
CA LEU A 990 -11.28 12.29 -25.88
C LEU A 990 -10.45 12.30 -27.18
N LEU A 991 -9.28 11.65 -27.17
CA LEU A 991 -8.36 11.54 -28.32
C LEU A 991 -8.62 10.31 -29.17
N ASP A 992 -9.88 9.87 -29.25
CA ASP A 992 -10.27 8.69 -30.00
C ASP A 992 -10.31 8.96 -31.53
N ALA A 993 -9.41 8.27 -32.25
CA ALA A 993 -9.30 7.95 -33.69
C ALA A 993 -9.49 9.03 -34.79
N GLN A 994 -10.30 10.07 -34.63
CA GLN A 994 -10.62 10.99 -35.73
C GLN A 994 -9.57 12.08 -35.99
N TYR A 995 -8.69 12.37 -35.04
CA TYR A 995 -7.70 13.45 -35.17
C TYR A 995 -6.33 12.97 -35.69
N PHE A 996 -6.00 11.69 -35.54
CA PHE A 996 -4.68 11.14 -35.90
C PHE A 996 -4.47 10.89 -37.40
N ASP A 997 -5.55 10.72 -38.16
CA ASP A 997 -5.49 10.60 -39.63
C ASP A 997 -5.04 11.90 -40.33
N TYR A 998 -5.08 13.05 -39.64
CA TYR A 998 -4.71 14.34 -40.22
C TYR A 998 -3.21 14.66 -40.12
N LEU A 999 -2.46 13.97 -39.26
CA LEU A 999 -1.06 14.33 -38.93
C LEU A 999 0.01 13.28 -39.26
N GLY A 1000 -0.36 12.04 -39.61
CA GLY A 1000 0.55 11.11 -40.31
C GLY A 1000 1.77 10.60 -39.54
N TYR A 1001 1.60 10.12 -38.30
CA TYR A 1001 2.65 9.48 -37.50
C TYR A 1001 2.44 7.97 -37.33
N HIS A 1002 3.56 7.23 -37.30
CA HIS A 1002 3.68 5.77 -37.25
C HIS A 1002 4.52 5.37 -36.02
N ASP A 1003 3.91 5.23 -34.85
CA ASP A 1003 4.41 4.35 -33.79
C ASP A 1003 3.29 4.06 -32.79
N TYR A 1004 3.03 2.78 -32.48
CA TYR A 1004 1.80 2.32 -31.80
C TYR A 1004 2.08 1.57 -30.48
N GLN A 1005 3.32 1.12 -30.24
CA GLN A 1005 3.70 0.25 -29.12
C GLN A 1005 3.94 1.01 -27.80
N ALA A 1006 4.61 2.16 -27.84
CA ALA A 1006 4.87 2.98 -26.64
C ALA A 1006 3.59 3.54 -25.97
N TRP A 1007 2.50 3.69 -26.74
CA TRP A 1007 1.21 4.19 -26.25
C TRP A 1007 0.34 3.12 -25.57
N TYR A 1008 0.53 1.84 -25.92
CA TYR A 1008 -0.23 0.72 -25.37
C TYR A 1008 0.18 0.45 -23.90
N HIS A 1009 1.47 0.62 -23.58
CA HIS A 1009 1.97 0.55 -22.21
C HIS A 1009 1.46 1.68 -21.31
N VAL A 1010 1.30 2.90 -21.83
CA VAL A 1010 0.78 4.04 -21.04
C VAL A 1010 -0.70 3.88 -20.69
N ILE A 1011 -1.50 3.31 -21.60
CA ILE A 1011 -2.93 3.06 -21.38
C ILE A 1011 -3.15 1.90 -20.40
N ASN A 1012 -2.35 0.83 -20.48
CA ASN A 1012 -2.40 -0.27 -19.51
C ASN A 1012 -1.82 0.12 -18.15
N ASN A 1013 -0.79 0.97 -18.12
CA ASN A 1013 -0.28 1.53 -16.88
C ASN A 1013 -1.29 2.47 -16.25
N ALA A 1014 -1.97 3.37 -16.98
CA ALA A 1014 -3.05 4.22 -16.45
C ALA A 1014 -4.23 3.43 -15.86
N ARG A 1015 -4.58 2.29 -16.46
CA ARG A 1015 -5.60 1.34 -15.95
C ARG A 1015 -5.14 0.53 -14.74
N THR A 1016 -3.82 0.32 -14.60
CA THR A 1016 -3.22 -0.31 -13.41
C THR A 1016 -2.90 0.73 -12.32
N LEU A 1017 -2.72 2.00 -12.70
CA LEU A 1017 -2.49 3.18 -11.87
C LEU A 1017 -3.70 3.54 -11.01
N GLY A 1018 -4.90 3.20 -11.49
CA GLY A 1018 -6.11 3.27 -10.69
C GLY A 1018 -5.94 2.45 -9.42
N LYS A 1019 -5.45 1.20 -9.53
CA LYS A 1019 -5.43 0.22 -8.43
C LYS A 1019 -4.67 0.57 -7.17
N ASN A 1020 -3.87 1.63 -7.16
CA ASN A 1020 -3.09 1.99 -6.00
C ASN A 1020 -2.68 3.47 -6.06
N ILE A 1021 -3.56 4.38 -5.64
CA ILE A 1021 -3.18 5.77 -5.30
C ILE A 1021 -2.01 5.81 -4.28
N VAL A 1022 -1.86 4.73 -3.52
CA VAL A 1022 -0.76 4.41 -2.59
C VAL A 1022 0.56 4.08 -3.30
N THR A 1023 0.50 3.30 -4.39
CA THR A 1023 1.65 2.93 -5.21
C THR A 1023 2.03 4.05 -6.17
N LEU A 1024 1.16 5.02 -6.41
CA LEU A 1024 1.50 6.28 -7.09
C LEU A 1024 2.57 7.09 -6.33
N GLY A 1025 2.65 7.00 -4.99
CA GLY A 1025 3.75 7.62 -4.24
C GLY A 1025 5.10 6.90 -4.43
N LYS A 1026 5.11 5.56 -4.51
CA LYS A 1026 6.35 4.75 -4.56
C LYS A 1026 6.79 4.33 -5.98
N ASN A 1027 5.88 4.10 -6.92
CA ASN A 1027 6.17 3.60 -8.28
C ASN A 1027 5.92 4.63 -9.40
N ALA A 1028 5.24 5.76 -9.17
CA ALA A 1028 5.29 6.88 -10.13
C ALA A 1028 6.74 7.36 -10.34
N PHE A 1029 7.59 7.16 -9.33
CA PHE A 1029 9.03 7.44 -9.37
C PHE A 1029 9.89 6.38 -10.05
N LYS A 1030 9.39 5.15 -10.29
CA LYS A 1030 10.20 4.04 -10.85
C LYS A 1030 9.91 3.76 -12.33
N VAL A 1031 8.66 3.96 -12.80
CA VAL A 1031 8.23 3.59 -14.17
C VAL A 1031 8.29 4.76 -15.17
N ALA A 1032 8.46 6.00 -14.71
CA ALA A 1032 8.67 7.16 -15.58
C ALA A 1032 10.08 7.19 -16.24
N SER A 1033 10.83 6.08 -16.22
CA SER A 1033 12.29 6.04 -16.39
C SER A 1033 12.81 5.35 -17.66
N THR A 1034 11.99 4.97 -18.65
CA THR A 1034 12.55 4.27 -19.82
C THR A 1034 12.24 4.78 -21.24
N GLU A 1035 11.03 5.19 -21.66
CA GLU A 1035 10.84 5.41 -23.13
C GLU A 1035 9.81 6.49 -23.56
N MET A 1036 9.76 7.66 -22.92
CA MET A 1036 8.67 8.61 -23.21
C MET A 1036 9.02 10.07 -23.43
N PHE A 1037 10.13 10.42 -24.11
CA PHE A 1037 10.44 11.85 -24.31
C PHE A 1037 10.96 12.26 -25.68
N GLU A 1038 10.42 11.68 -26.76
CA GLU A 1038 10.40 12.35 -28.07
C GLU A 1038 8.95 12.73 -28.46
N TYR A 1039 8.65 14.04 -28.33
CA TYR A 1039 7.51 14.76 -28.96
C TYR A 1039 6.06 14.42 -28.54
N ASN A 1040 5.58 15.06 -27.44
CA ASN A 1040 4.29 15.80 -27.38
C ASN A 1040 3.87 16.25 -25.95
N PHE A 1041 4.76 16.92 -25.21
CA PHE A 1041 4.28 17.93 -24.26
C PHE A 1041 4.27 19.27 -24.99
N ASP A 1042 3.15 19.60 -25.63
CA ASP A 1042 2.93 20.98 -26.04
C ASP A 1042 1.51 21.40 -25.70
N ASN A 1043 1.39 22.26 -24.69
CA ASN A 1043 0.87 23.62 -24.82
C ASN A 1043 0.45 24.08 -23.42
N LEU A 1044 1.15 25.06 -22.85
CA LEU A 1044 0.56 26.27 -22.25
C LEU A 1044 -0.71 26.07 -21.38
N GLY A 1045 -0.94 24.92 -20.75
CA GLY A 1045 -2.26 24.56 -20.21
C GLY A 1045 -2.56 25.31 -18.91
N GLY A 1046 -1.57 25.35 -18.02
CA GLY A 1046 -1.57 26.22 -16.84
C GLY A 1046 -1.57 27.68 -17.28
N TRP A 1047 -0.58 28.09 -18.09
CA TRP A 1047 -0.45 29.48 -18.53
C TRP A 1047 -1.66 30.00 -19.31
N ALA A 1048 -2.40 29.17 -20.05
CA ALA A 1048 -3.56 29.61 -20.83
C ALA A 1048 -4.79 29.87 -19.96
N GLY A 1049 -4.98 29.08 -18.89
CA GLY A 1049 -6.03 29.34 -17.90
C GLY A 1049 -5.77 30.62 -17.13
N ASP A 1050 -4.50 30.86 -16.78
CA ASP A 1050 -4.14 32.08 -16.06
C ASP A 1050 -4.04 33.29 -16.99
N LEU A 1051 -3.54 33.13 -18.22
CA LEU A 1051 -3.61 34.19 -19.23
C LEU A 1051 -5.05 34.57 -19.51
N GLN A 1052 -5.97 33.61 -19.54
CA GLN A 1052 -7.39 33.86 -19.74
C GLN A 1052 -7.95 34.68 -18.57
N THR A 1053 -7.68 34.28 -17.33
CA THR A 1053 -8.10 35.01 -16.13
C THR A 1053 -7.54 36.42 -16.14
N LEU A 1054 -6.25 36.56 -16.45
CA LEU A 1054 -5.58 37.85 -16.59
C LEU A 1054 -6.18 38.70 -17.72
N MET A 1055 -6.59 38.09 -18.84
CA MET A 1055 -7.23 38.79 -19.96
C MET A 1055 -8.63 39.30 -19.59
N ASN A 1056 -9.40 38.49 -18.85
CA ASN A 1056 -10.72 38.86 -18.32
C ASN A 1056 -10.59 39.97 -17.27
N ASP A 1057 -9.69 39.83 -16.30
CA ASP A 1057 -9.42 40.85 -15.27
C ASP A 1057 -8.97 42.17 -15.90
N THR A 1058 -8.09 42.10 -16.89
CA THR A 1058 -7.63 43.27 -17.63
C THR A 1058 -8.79 43.93 -18.37
N TYR A 1059 -9.65 43.15 -19.02
CA TYR A 1059 -10.82 43.64 -19.73
C TYR A 1059 -11.77 44.38 -18.81
N ASP A 1060 -12.06 43.83 -17.63
CA ASP A 1060 -12.90 44.46 -16.62
C ASP A 1060 -12.25 45.71 -16.03
N GLN A 1061 -10.95 45.67 -15.76
CA GLN A 1061 -10.18 46.79 -15.23
C GLN A 1061 -10.22 48.00 -16.16
N VAL A 1062 -10.13 47.78 -17.48
CA VAL A 1062 -10.22 48.85 -18.49
C VAL A 1062 -11.63 49.06 -19.02
N MET A 1063 -12.65 48.45 -18.39
CA MET A 1063 -14.07 48.57 -18.72
C MET A 1063 -14.35 48.27 -20.20
N GLY A 1064 -13.69 47.25 -20.74
CA GLY A 1064 -13.82 46.80 -22.12
C GLY A 1064 -13.22 47.72 -23.18
N SER A 1065 -12.31 48.64 -22.80
CA SER A 1065 -11.63 49.54 -23.74
C SER A 1065 -10.91 48.77 -24.86
N GLU A 1066 -11.19 49.11 -26.12
CA GLU A 1066 -10.48 48.59 -27.30
C GLU A 1066 -9.18 49.35 -27.63
N ASP A 1067 -8.87 50.40 -26.87
CA ASP A 1067 -7.65 51.19 -27.04
C ASP A 1067 -6.42 50.35 -26.70
N TYR A 1068 -5.56 50.15 -27.69
CA TYR A 1068 -4.41 49.26 -27.63
C TYR A 1068 -3.48 49.63 -26.46
N ASP A 1069 -3.11 50.91 -26.32
CA ASP A 1069 -2.15 51.35 -25.30
C ASP A 1069 -2.74 51.19 -23.89
N THR A 1070 -4.03 51.50 -23.73
CA THR A 1070 -4.73 51.35 -22.45
C THR A 1070 -4.82 49.88 -22.01
N PHE A 1071 -5.15 48.98 -22.93
CA PHE A 1071 -5.24 47.54 -22.64
C PHE A 1071 -3.85 46.94 -22.42
N TYR A 1072 -2.86 47.37 -23.19
CA TYR A 1072 -1.46 46.96 -23.08
C TYR A 1072 -0.91 47.27 -21.67
N ASP A 1073 -1.04 48.52 -21.23
CA ASP A 1073 -0.50 48.97 -19.94
C ASP A 1073 -1.21 48.26 -18.77
N ALA A 1074 -2.51 48.06 -18.86
CA ALA A 1074 -3.29 47.35 -17.83
C ALA A 1074 -2.90 45.86 -17.75
N PHE A 1075 -2.77 45.19 -18.90
CA PHE A 1075 -2.33 43.81 -18.97
C PHE A 1075 -0.91 43.66 -18.41
N TYR A 1076 0.02 44.49 -18.89
CA TYR A 1076 1.43 44.48 -18.49
C TYR A 1076 1.63 44.60 -16.97
N ASN A 1077 0.90 45.53 -16.34
CA ASN A 1077 1.02 45.78 -14.91
C ASN A 1077 0.37 44.69 -14.04
N SER A 1078 -0.44 43.81 -14.65
CA SER A 1078 -1.15 42.75 -13.95
C SER A 1078 -0.43 41.40 -14.05
N ILE A 1079 0.58 41.27 -14.91
CA ILE A 1079 1.47 40.10 -14.97
C ILE A 1079 2.32 40.04 -13.68
N GLY A 1080 2.37 38.87 -13.02
CA GLY A 1080 3.10 38.68 -11.76
C GLY A 1080 2.32 39.13 -10.51
N THR A 1081 0.99 39.18 -10.60
CA THR A 1081 0.07 39.48 -9.49
C THR A 1081 -0.79 38.25 -9.17
N ASN A 1082 -1.73 38.31 -8.22
CA ASN A 1082 -2.46 37.14 -7.72
C ASN A 1082 -3.17 36.29 -8.79
N SER A 1083 -3.55 36.86 -9.95
CA SER A 1083 -4.24 36.14 -11.03
C SER A 1083 -3.29 35.42 -12.00
N PHE A 1084 -1.97 35.68 -11.91
CA PHE A 1084 -0.90 35.01 -12.63
C PHE A 1084 0.41 35.28 -11.87
N SER A 1085 0.68 34.47 -10.85
CA SER A 1085 1.75 34.73 -9.89
C SER A 1085 3.13 34.36 -10.44
N MET A 1086 4.17 34.92 -9.84
CA MET A 1086 5.53 34.60 -10.26
C MET A 1086 5.95 33.18 -9.84
N ASP A 1087 5.44 32.71 -8.70
CA ASP A 1087 5.74 31.38 -8.17
C ASP A 1087 5.15 30.28 -9.08
N ASP A 1088 3.97 30.51 -9.65
CA ASP A 1088 3.35 29.60 -10.64
C ASP A 1088 4.19 29.53 -11.94
N MET A 1089 4.64 30.69 -12.43
CA MET A 1089 5.48 30.76 -13.64
C MET A 1089 6.84 30.06 -13.41
N TYR A 1090 7.38 30.12 -12.19
CA TYR A 1090 8.61 29.44 -11.82
C TYR A 1090 8.42 27.92 -11.69
N ALA A 1091 7.32 27.45 -11.08
CA ALA A 1091 7.01 26.03 -10.98
C ALA A 1091 6.89 25.37 -12.36
N ASP A 1092 6.22 26.02 -13.31
CA ASP A 1092 6.10 25.52 -14.69
C ASP A 1092 7.43 25.54 -15.46
N THR A 1093 8.32 26.50 -15.16
CA THR A 1093 9.66 26.59 -15.77
C THR A 1093 10.62 25.57 -15.17
N ASP A 1094 10.50 25.29 -13.87
CA ASP A 1094 11.28 24.29 -13.14
C ASP A 1094 10.99 22.88 -13.67
N ALA A 1095 9.71 22.55 -13.93
CA ALA A 1095 9.31 21.31 -14.59
C ALA A 1095 9.96 21.13 -15.98
N TYR A 1096 10.16 22.21 -16.73
CA TYR A 1096 10.82 22.17 -18.05
C TYR A 1096 12.35 22.01 -17.97
N ASN A 1097 13.02 22.59 -16.97
CA ASN A 1097 14.48 22.48 -16.86
C ASN A 1097 14.93 21.12 -16.32
N VAL A 1098 14.17 20.55 -15.38
CA VAL A 1098 14.36 19.15 -14.93
C VAL A 1098 14.24 18.19 -16.13
N TYR A 1099 13.28 18.46 -17.04
CA TYR A 1099 13.15 17.76 -18.32
C TYR A 1099 14.42 17.84 -19.21
N ILE A 1100 15.12 18.98 -19.28
CA ILE A 1100 16.34 19.12 -20.10
C ILE A 1100 17.53 18.33 -19.53
N GLN A 1101 17.67 18.27 -18.20
CA GLN A 1101 18.77 17.52 -17.56
C GLN A 1101 18.61 16.00 -17.71
N LEU A 1102 17.37 15.51 -17.77
CA LEU A 1102 17.04 14.10 -17.99
C LEU A 1102 17.33 13.61 -19.42
N LEU A 1103 17.49 14.52 -20.40
CA LEU A 1103 17.72 14.19 -21.81
C LEU A 1103 19.19 13.90 -22.18
N ASP A 1104 20.18 14.23 -21.33
CA ASP A 1104 21.61 14.18 -21.73
C ASP A 1104 22.25 12.76 -21.63
N GLY A 1105 21.44 11.71 -21.52
CA GLY A 1105 21.82 10.35 -21.95
C GLY A 1105 22.83 9.59 -21.08
N SER A 1106 23.02 9.95 -19.81
CA SER A 1106 23.84 9.17 -18.88
C SER A 1106 23.07 8.92 -17.58
N ASN A 1107 22.51 7.73 -17.35
CA ASN A 1107 22.00 7.18 -16.07
C ASN A 1107 21.69 8.19 -14.93
N PHE A 1108 20.89 9.22 -15.20
CA PHE A 1108 20.42 10.20 -14.22
C PHE A 1108 18.98 9.81 -13.90
N SER A 1109 18.67 9.48 -12.64
CA SER A 1109 17.29 9.27 -12.23
C SER A 1109 16.56 10.62 -12.08
N LEU A 1110 15.22 10.61 -12.04
CA LEU A 1110 14.44 11.81 -11.70
C LEU A 1110 14.87 12.37 -10.34
N ALA A 1111 15.16 11.50 -9.37
CA ALA A 1111 15.71 11.88 -8.08
C ALA A 1111 17.09 12.55 -8.22
N ASP A 1112 18.02 12.04 -9.05
CA ASP A 1112 19.33 12.66 -9.27
C ASP A 1112 19.23 14.00 -10.01
N ALA A 1113 18.26 14.15 -10.92
CA ALA A 1113 17.99 15.41 -11.62
C ALA A 1113 17.30 16.44 -10.72
N PHE A 1114 16.38 16.02 -9.85
CA PHE A 1114 15.82 16.89 -8.80
C PHE A 1114 16.91 17.26 -7.77
N ASP A 1115 17.74 16.32 -7.34
CA ASP A 1115 18.81 16.55 -6.35
C ASP A 1115 19.91 17.49 -6.92
N ASP A 1116 20.35 17.30 -8.17
CA ASP A 1116 21.32 18.19 -8.86
C ASP A 1116 20.70 19.57 -9.25
N TYR A 1117 19.38 19.63 -9.50
CA TYR A 1117 18.68 20.87 -9.87
C TYR A 1117 18.27 21.73 -8.67
N TYR A 1118 17.87 21.13 -7.55
CA TYR A 1118 17.39 21.82 -6.35
C TYR A 1118 18.49 22.13 -5.32
N THR A 1119 19.70 21.56 -5.46
CA THR A 1119 20.87 21.90 -4.62
C THR A 1119 21.40 23.32 -4.82
N ASP A 1120 21.10 24.00 -5.94
CA ASP A 1120 21.81 25.23 -6.35
C ASP A 1120 21.04 26.56 -6.07
N GLY A 1121 19.86 26.47 -5.43
CA GLY A 1121 19.08 27.61 -4.92
C GLY A 1121 18.26 28.41 -5.95
N TYR A 1122 17.15 29.02 -5.48
CA TYR A 1122 16.08 29.69 -6.26
C TYR A 1122 16.55 30.59 -7.43
N LEU A 1123 17.65 31.33 -7.27
CA LEU A 1123 18.11 32.36 -8.21
C LEU A 1123 18.84 31.82 -9.46
N LYS A 1124 19.39 30.60 -9.43
CA LYS A 1124 20.05 29.99 -10.61
C LYS A 1124 19.06 29.34 -11.58
N ARG A 1125 17.90 28.92 -11.08
CA ARG A 1125 16.89 28.11 -11.79
C ARG A 1125 16.29 28.79 -13.03
N TYR A 1126 16.07 30.11 -12.99
CA TYR A 1126 15.56 30.89 -14.13
C TYR A 1126 16.63 31.21 -15.21
N SER A 1127 17.90 31.30 -14.80
CA SER A 1127 19.01 31.62 -15.69
C SER A 1127 19.39 30.48 -16.65
N SER A 1128 19.13 29.22 -16.26
CA SER A 1128 19.42 28.01 -17.07
C SER A 1128 18.51 27.88 -18.29
N PHE A 1129 17.22 28.21 -18.13
CA PHE A 1129 16.22 28.26 -19.20
C PHE A 1129 16.55 29.34 -20.25
N THR A 1130 16.95 30.52 -19.78
CA THR A 1130 17.17 31.71 -20.62
C THR A 1130 18.53 31.72 -21.32
N ASN A 1131 19.56 31.08 -20.75
CA ASN A 1131 20.90 31.01 -21.34
C ASN A 1131 21.03 30.05 -22.55
N ASN A 1132 20.08 29.13 -22.73
CA ASN A 1132 20.09 28.15 -23.83
C ASN A 1132 19.49 28.65 -25.14
N TRP A 1133 18.98 29.88 -25.16
CA TRP A 1133 18.23 30.43 -26.28
C TRP A 1133 18.79 31.80 -26.68
N SER A 1134 19.10 32.01 -27.95
CA SER A 1134 19.49 33.34 -28.42
C SER A 1134 18.30 34.31 -28.48
N GLU A 1135 18.57 35.61 -28.34
CA GLU A 1135 17.56 36.68 -28.41
C GLU A 1135 16.72 36.60 -29.71
N ASP A 1136 17.35 36.13 -30.80
CA ASP A 1136 16.71 35.89 -32.09
C ASP A 1136 15.82 34.64 -32.09
N GLU A 1137 16.20 33.54 -31.43
CA GLU A 1137 15.41 32.29 -31.34
C GLU A 1137 14.17 32.46 -30.45
N ILE A 1138 14.29 33.15 -29.31
CA ILE A 1138 13.13 33.49 -28.46
C ILE A 1138 12.19 34.41 -29.23
N SER A 1139 12.72 35.41 -29.95
CA SER A 1139 11.91 36.30 -30.77
C SER A 1139 11.22 35.56 -31.92
N ASP A 1140 11.87 34.59 -32.57
CA ASP A 1140 11.28 33.82 -33.68
C ASP A 1140 10.27 32.77 -33.20
N LEU A 1141 10.50 32.11 -32.05
CA LEU A 1141 9.54 31.18 -31.46
C LEU A 1141 8.28 31.94 -31.04
N THR A 1142 8.45 33.07 -30.36
CA THR A 1142 7.36 33.95 -29.94
C THR A 1142 6.63 34.56 -31.15
N TYR A 1143 7.36 34.98 -32.20
CA TYR A 1143 6.76 35.50 -33.44
C TYR A 1143 6.01 34.44 -34.24
N THR A 1144 6.50 33.20 -34.28
CA THR A 1144 5.89 32.07 -34.99
C THR A 1144 4.64 31.56 -34.27
N TYR A 1145 4.69 31.45 -32.93
CA TYR A 1145 3.56 31.01 -32.11
C TYR A 1145 2.44 32.07 -32.07
N THR A 1146 2.79 33.35 -31.91
CA THR A 1146 1.79 34.42 -31.79
C THR A 1146 1.18 34.88 -33.12
N LYS A 1147 1.85 34.66 -34.26
CA LYS A 1147 1.30 34.98 -35.59
C LYS A 1147 0.29 33.94 -36.07
N ASN A 1148 0.46 32.66 -35.71
CA ASN A 1148 -0.36 31.56 -36.22
C ASN A 1148 -1.45 31.07 -35.26
N LYS A 1149 -1.26 31.14 -33.92
CA LYS A 1149 -2.29 30.69 -32.95
C LYS A 1149 -3.11 31.84 -32.35
N PHE A 1150 -2.51 32.96 -31.93
CA PHE A 1150 -3.28 34.08 -31.34
C PHE A 1150 -4.21 34.80 -32.33
N ALA A 1151 -3.84 34.87 -33.62
CA ALA A 1151 -4.72 35.41 -34.65
C ALA A 1151 -5.98 34.56 -34.92
N ASN A 1152 -5.96 33.28 -34.51
CA ASN A 1152 -7.06 32.33 -34.65
C ASN A 1152 -7.87 32.13 -33.34
N LEU A 1153 -7.51 32.79 -32.23
CA LEU A 1153 -8.25 32.71 -30.95
C LEU A 1153 -9.66 33.31 -31.01
N TYR A 1154 -10.01 33.99 -32.11
CA TYR A 1154 -11.35 34.50 -32.39
C TYR A 1154 -12.46 33.43 -32.45
N GLN A 1155 -12.12 32.15 -32.42
CA GLN A 1155 -13.07 31.04 -32.57
C GLN A 1155 -12.98 29.99 -31.44
N TRP A 1156 -12.31 30.31 -30.32
CA TRP A 1156 -12.25 29.41 -29.16
C TRP A 1156 -13.35 29.76 -28.14
N PRO A 1157 -14.12 28.78 -27.63
CA PRO A 1157 -15.23 29.00 -26.70
C PRO A 1157 -14.78 29.26 -25.25
N LEU A 1158 -13.52 29.65 -25.03
CA LEU A 1158 -12.83 29.71 -23.72
C LEU A 1158 -12.61 31.14 -23.20
N PHE A 1159 -13.42 32.12 -23.58
CA PHE A 1159 -13.32 33.49 -23.03
C PHE A 1159 -14.71 33.98 -22.62
N ASP A 1160 -14.84 34.61 -21.44
CA ASP A 1160 -16.12 35.19 -20.99
C ASP A 1160 -16.50 36.46 -21.77
N HIS A 1161 -15.53 37.01 -22.51
CA HIS A 1161 -15.67 38.21 -23.32
C HIS A 1161 -15.13 37.99 -24.74
N ASP A 1162 -15.80 38.60 -25.72
CA ASP A 1162 -15.29 38.68 -27.09
C ASP A 1162 -14.20 39.76 -27.18
N PHE A 1163 -12.94 39.33 -27.24
CA PHE A 1163 -11.81 40.25 -27.33
C PHE A 1163 -11.59 40.74 -28.76
N SER A 1164 -11.39 42.05 -28.91
CA SER A 1164 -11.03 42.66 -30.20
C SER A 1164 -9.59 42.32 -30.60
N THR A 1165 -9.26 42.53 -31.88
CA THR A 1165 -7.95 42.21 -32.45
C THR A 1165 -6.90 43.14 -31.85
N SER A 1166 -7.34 44.35 -31.48
CA SER A 1166 -6.55 45.36 -30.79
C SER A 1166 -6.16 44.87 -29.39
N GLN A 1167 -7.12 44.36 -28.61
CA GLN A 1167 -6.91 43.87 -27.24
C GLN A 1167 -6.04 42.60 -27.21
N SER A 1168 -6.33 41.63 -28.08
CA SER A 1168 -5.53 40.40 -28.20
C SER A 1168 -4.07 40.70 -28.58
N LYS A 1169 -3.87 41.69 -29.46
CA LYS A 1169 -2.54 42.15 -29.85
C LYS A 1169 -1.84 42.90 -28.72
N ALA A 1170 -2.57 43.71 -27.95
CA ALA A 1170 -2.03 44.44 -26.81
C ALA A 1170 -1.57 43.49 -25.68
N ALA A 1171 -2.40 42.51 -25.32
CA ALA A 1171 -2.05 41.47 -24.33
C ALA A 1171 -0.77 40.72 -24.72
N ARG A 1172 -0.70 40.28 -25.99
CA ARG A 1172 0.47 39.63 -26.55
C ARG A 1172 1.72 40.51 -26.42
N ASP A 1173 1.66 41.74 -26.95
CA ASP A 1173 2.83 42.62 -27.01
C ASP A 1173 3.29 43.02 -25.58
N ALA A 1174 2.37 43.05 -24.60
CA ALA A 1174 2.66 43.29 -23.18
C ALA A 1174 3.36 42.09 -22.55
N PHE A 1175 2.81 40.88 -22.71
CA PHE A 1175 3.38 39.64 -22.20
C PHE A 1175 4.82 39.42 -22.69
N VAL A 1176 5.04 39.62 -23.99
CA VAL A 1176 6.36 39.49 -24.60
C VAL A 1176 7.35 40.49 -24.02
N LYS A 1177 6.95 41.75 -23.84
CA LYS A 1177 7.83 42.76 -23.24
C LYS A 1177 8.16 42.42 -21.78
N PHE A 1178 7.22 41.86 -21.03
CA PHE A 1178 7.42 41.54 -19.61
C PHE A 1178 8.49 40.45 -19.46
N LEU A 1179 8.39 39.38 -20.25
CA LEU A 1179 9.38 38.32 -20.28
C LEU A 1179 10.77 38.88 -20.63
N MET A 1180 10.87 39.72 -21.67
CA MET A 1180 12.15 40.33 -22.09
C MET A 1180 12.74 41.30 -21.04
N GLU A 1181 11.91 42.07 -20.33
CA GLU A 1181 12.36 42.95 -19.24
C GLU A 1181 12.83 42.17 -18.01
N LYS A 1182 12.24 41.00 -17.74
CA LYS A 1182 12.71 40.12 -16.66
C LYS A 1182 14.03 39.44 -17.00
N ILE A 1183 14.17 38.95 -18.23
CA ILE A 1183 15.39 38.35 -18.76
C ILE A 1183 16.58 39.34 -18.77
N SER A 1184 16.32 40.64 -18.97
CA SER A 1184 17.38 41.66 -19.09
C SER A 1184 17.78 42.35 -17.77
N ASN A 1185 17.02 42.17 -16.69
CA ASN A 1185 17.30 42.75 -15.38
C ASN A 1185 18.04 41.80 -14.42
N GLU A 1186 18.07 40.51 -14.74
CA GLU A 1186 18.88 39.47 -14.10
C GLU A 1186 20.19 39.24 -14.88
#